data_AF-A0A7T4PCU7-F1
#
_entry.id   AF-A0A7T4PCU7-F1
#
_cell.length_a   1.000
_cell.length_b   1.000
_cell.length_c   1.000
_cell.angle_alpha   90.00
_cell.angle_beta   90.00
_cell.angle_gamma   90.00
#
_symmetry.space_group_name_H-M   'P 1'
#
loop_
_entity.id
_entity.type
_entity.pdbx_description
1 polymer ?
#
loop_
_entity_poly.entity_id
_entity_poly.type
_entity_poly.pdbx_seq_one_letter_code
_entity_poly.pdbx_strand_id
1 'polypeptide(L)'
;MTELHGPGRARHRRKKTALVAGVPLALTAAAAMAYGTAFGVFGADAQPKAAAAPAPARADDTADGFASVEAHGQKGTYGGRGGRTVTVRTLADLEKYATAAEPYVIVVAAAIPVDPKGKEVKVASDKTIVGAGASGEIVGGGFFLGRGVHNVIIRNLTIRDSYAGVWNDKEHDFDAIQMDGAHHVWIDHNDLRHMADGLIDSRKDTTNVTVSWNRLSRNNKTFGIGWSENTTADLTVHHNWFRETEQRNPSTDNVAHAHLYNNYLQDDPGTDITSSYGNYARGRTKMVLENSYFKGVDNPVIKDATAALVQRGNVFSGTSGRNESGGTAFDPKRYYRYTPDRAADLPGILKAGAGPREDIGTTNGTQAVRATTLTVAKDGSGQYRSVQRAVDAVPAGNTAPVVIRIAPGTYRETVRVPSNKPHVTLQGTGGSRKDTLIVEGHASGMTKPGGGTYGTGGSATVAVEADDFTARNLSLANDFDEARNQQLDGQQAVALRTAADRVRLDDLIVSGDQDTLLLDTAAKDRTGRVYLTDSYVIGNTDFVFGRATAVVDRSVLTLKKRWNGTSAGYVTAPSTPAGRKGFLITRSTIDGDVSAGSFHLGRPWHAGGDASLDPQTTVRDSTLGAPIKKTPWTDMGGFSWKDDRFAEYKNKGPGAGGPSADRPHLSDAQAADFETADWLGGWKPAD
;
A
#
# COMPACT_ATOMS: atom_id res chain seq x y z
N MET A 1 33.08 -50.92 57.27
CA MET A 1 34.23 -50.46 58.07
C MET A 1 34.03 -48.95 58.23
N THR A 2 33.55 -48.47 59.38
CA THR A 2 34.31 -48.15 60.62
C THR A 2 35.31 -47.00 60.39
N GLU A 3 35.08 -45.76 60.86
CA GLU A 3 35.03 -45.24 62.26
C GLU A 3 36.40 -44.69 62.72
N LEU A 4 36.59 -43.66 63.59
CA LEU A 4 35.73 -42.82 64.45
C LEU A 4 36.43 -41.48 64.82
N HIS A 5 35.64 -40.41 65.10
CA HIS A 5 35.91 -39.25 66.01
C HIS A 5 37.16 -38.34 65.83
N GLY A 6 37.24 -37.11 66.36
CA GLY A 6 36.36 -36.22 67.17
C GLY A 6 37.19 -35.17 67.95
N PRO A 7 36.68 -34.38 68.92
CA PRO A 7 35.33 -33.81 69.14
C PRO A 7 35.35 -32.29 69.50
N GLY A 8 34.20 -31.67 69.84
CA GLY A 8 34.13 -30.38 70.59
C GLY A 8 32.90 -29.50 70.29
N ARG A 9 32.13 -29.03 71.30
CA ARG A 9 30.85 -28.31 71.05
C ARG A 9 30.26 -27.48 72.20
N ALA A 10 29.72 -26.30 71.87
CA ALA A 10 28.70 -25.51 72.61
C ALA A 10 27.87 -24.68 71.58
N ARG A 11 26.63 -24.18 71.74
CA ARG A 11 25.58 -24.11 72.80
C ARG A 11 25.70 -23.07 73.93
N HIS A 12 25.03 -21.91 73.80
CA HIS A 12 23.90 -21.40 74.63
C HIS A 12 23.48 -19.96 74.20
N ARG A 13 22.41 -19.32 74.73
CA ARG A 13 20.97 -19.46 74.37
C ARG A 13 20.14 -18.26 74.91
N ARG A 14 19.57 -17.38 74.04
CA ARG A 14 18.42 -16.40 74.24
C ARG A 14 18.24 -15.71 75.63
N LYS A 15 17.99 -14.38 75.75
CA LYS A 15 16.69 -13.70 75.44
C LYS A 15 16.70 -12.16 75.69
N LYS A 16 15.70 -11.48 75.10
CA LYS A 16 15.24 -10.06 75.12
C LYS A 16 15.37 -9.18 76.40
N THR A 17 15.49 -7.86 76.16
CA THR A 17 14.82 -6.71 76.87
C THR A 17 14.60 -5.54 75.88
N ALA A 18 13.85 -4.47 76.24
CA ALA A 18 13.45 -3.36 75.34
C ALA A 18 13.03 -2.06 76.09
N LEU A 19 12.60 -1.00 75.35
CA LEU A 19 12.08 0.34 75.77
C LEU A 19 13.14 1.34 76.31
N VAL A 20 13.07 2.68 76.15
CA VAL A 20 12.08 3.61 75.51
C VAL A 20 12.75 4.93 75.00
N ALA A 21 12.18 5.51 73.92
CA ALA A 21 12.20 6.92 73.41
C ALA A 21 13.49 7.76 73.19
N GLY A 22 13.42 8.60 72.14
CA GLY A 22 14.31 9.73 71.84
C GLY A 22 14.18 10.17 70.37
N VAL A 23 13.51 11.29 70.07
CA VAL A 23 13.17 11.75 68.70
C VAL A 23 13.78 13.12 68.42
N PRO A 24 14.39 13.32 67.23
CA PRO A 24 13.98 14.43 66.35
C PRO A 24 13.60 13.97 64.93
N LEU A 25 12.98 14.89 64.17
CA LEU A 25 12.45 14.66 62.82
C LEU A 25 13.54 14.71 61.72
N ALA A 26 13.32 13.92 60.66
CA ALA A 26 13.72 14.27 59.29
C ALA A 26 12.59 13.82 58.33
N LEU A 27 12.20 14.67 57.37
CA LEU A 27 11.09 14.38 56.46
C LEU A 27 11.55 13.49 55.29
N THR A 28 10.81 12.41 55.02
CA THR A 28 10.90 11.63 53.77
C THR A 28 9.53 11.52 53.11
N ALA A 29 9.23 12.44 52.19
CA ALA A 29 7.99 12.45 51.43
C ALA A 29 8.04 11.46 50.25
N ALA A 30 7.75 10.18 50.53
CA ALA A 30 7.60 9.16 49.49
C ALA A 30 6.25 9.30 48.77
N ALA A 31 6.24 9.99 47.63
CA ALA A 31 5.04 10.14 46.79
C ALA A 31 4.84 8.92 45.88
N ALA A 32 4.02 7.97 46.31
CA ALA A 32 3.57 6.87 45.46
C ALA A 32 2.50 7.39 44.46
N MET A 33 2.77 7.29 43.15
CA MET A 33 1.73 7.52 42.13
C MET A 33 0.83 6.28 42.01
N ALA A 34 -0.43 6.42 42.42
CA ALA A 34 -1.44 5.39 42.25
C ALA A 34 -1.95 5.38 40.80
N TYR A 35 -1.83 4.24 40.11
CA TYR A 35 -2.54 4.00 38.86
C TYR A 35 -4.03 3.77 39.15
N GLY A 36 -4.87 4.75 38.85
CA GLY A 36 -6.32 4.67 39.01
C GLY A 36 -6.96 3.75 37.96
N THR A 37 -7.46 2.60 38.38
CA THR A 37 -8.26 1.70 37.52
C THR A 37 -9.69 2.19 37.39
N ALA A 38 -10.23 2.23 36.16
CA ALA A 38 -11.66 2.33 35.90
C ALA A 38 -12.09 1.16 34.98
N PHE A 39 -12.75 0.15 35.55
CA PHE A 39 -13.29 -0.98 34.79
C PHE A 39 -14.67 -0.64 34.22
N GLY A 40 -14.88 -0.91 32.92
CA GLY A 40 -16.19 -1.20 32.34
C GLY A 40 -16.30 -2.70 32.09
N VAL A 41 -17.35 -3.35 32.58
CA VAL A 41 -17.42 -4.82 32.67
C VAL A 41 -18.26 -5.46 31.57
N PHE A 42 -17.58 -6.22 30.70
CA PHE A 42 -18.02 -7.46 30.04
C PHE A 42 -16.73 -8.24 29.74
N GLY A 43 -16.63 -9.57 29.72
CA GLY A 43 -17.55 -10.68 29.98
C GLY A 43 -16.76 -11.97 29.67
N ALA A 44 -17.07 -13.10 30.31
CA ALA A 44 -16.24 -14.32 30.14
C ALA A 44 -16.47 -15.03 28.78
N ASP A 45 -15.47 -15.80 28.36
CA ASP A 45 -15.48 -16.83 27.31
C ASP A 45 -15.99 -16.43 25.92
N ALA A 46 -15.07 -15.90 25.11
CA ALA A 46 -15.10 -16.07 23.66
C ALA A 46 -13.71 -16.54 23.19
N GLN A 47 -13.61 -17.75 22.61
CA GLN A 47 -12.41 -18.12 21.87
C GLN A 47 -12.23 -17.19 20.66
N PRO A 48 -10.99 -16.85 20.27
CA PRO A 48 -10.72 -15.99 19.12
C PRO A 48 -11.14 -16.70 17.83
N LYS A 49 -12.38 -16.46 17.39
CA LYS A 49 -12.88 -16.84 16.06
C LYS A 49 -11.93 -16.24 15.03
N ALA A 50 -11.26 -17.08 14.26
CA ALA A 50 -10.20 -16.66 13.34
C ALA A 50 -10.69 -15.52 12.44
N ALA A 51 -9.96 -14.41 12.45
CA ALA A 51 -10.28 -13.25 11.62
C ALA A 51 -10.28 -13.66 10.14
N ALA A 52 -11.29 -13.23 9.40
CA ALA A 52 -11.30 -13.43 7.95
C ALA A 52 -10.11 -12.69 7.34
N ALA A 53 -9.36 -13.36 6.47
CA ALA A 53 -8.35 -12.68 5.66
C ALA A 53 -9.05 -11.61 4.81
N PRO A 54 -8.42 -10.43 4.59
CA PRO A 54 -9.05 -9.34 3.86
C PRO A 54 -9.49 -9.78 2.46
N ALA A 55 -10.54 -9.15 1.95
CA ALA A 55 -10.90 -9.30 0.55
C ALA A 55 -9.75 -8.76 -0.34
N PRO A 56 -9.40 -9.42 -1.45
CA PRO A 56 -8.36 -8.95 -2.34
C PRO A 56 -8.79 -7.67 -3.07
N ALA A 57 -7.82 -6.95 -3.64
CA ALA A 57 -8.07 -5.72 -4.37
C ALA A 57 -9.13 -5.90 -5.48
N ARG A 58 -10.05 -4.93 -5.57
CA ARG A 58 -11.22 -4.89 -6.47
C ARG A 58 -12.26 -6.01 -6.30
N ALA A 59 -12.30 -6.69 -5.14
CA ALA A 59 -13.37 -7.66 -4.84
C ALA A 59 -14.78 -7.03 -4.72
N ASP A 60 -14.88 -5.72 -4.45
CA ASP A 60 -16.16 -5.02 -4.26
C ASP A 60 -16.77 -4.42 -5.53
N ASP A 61 -16.09 -4.47 -6.67
CA ASP A 61 -16.60 -3.95 -7.95
C ASP A 61 -17.97 -4.55 -8.32
N THR A 62 -18.73 -3.82 -9.15
CA THR A 62 -19.95 -4.31 -9.79
C THR A 62 -19.74 -4.40 -11.30
N ALA A 63 -20.28 -5.43 -11.94
CA ALA A 63 -20.34 -5.50 -13.39
C ALA A 63 -21.18 -4.33 -13.95
N ASP A 64 -20.77 -3.78 -15.10
CA ASP A 64 -21.76 -3.26 -16.06
C ASP A 64 -22.44 -4.47 -16.74
N GLY A 65 -23.62 -4.29 -17.33
CA GLY A 65 -24.25 -5.37 -18.09
C GLY A 65 -25.24 -6.26 -17.33
N PHE A 66 -25.70 -7.31 -18.00
CA PHE A 66 -26.77 -8.20 -17.51
C PHE A 66 -26.39 -9.02 -16.27
N ALA A 67 -25.10 -9.15 -15.93
CA ALA A 67 -24.66 -9.71 -14.65
C ALA A 67 -24.94 -8.79 -13.45
N SER A 68 -25.28 -7.51 -13.66
CA SER A 68 -25.64 -6.56 -12.59
C SER A 68 -27.14 -6.54 -12.22
N VAL A 69 -27.98 -7.17 -13.05
CA VAL A 69 -29.44 -7.08 -12.96
C VAL A 69 -29.98 -7.93 -11.80
N GLU A 70 -31.08 -7.51 -11.17
CA GLU A 70 -31.84 -8.35 -10.23
C GLU A 70 -32.80 -9.25 -10.99
N ALA A 71 -32.48 -10.54 -11.10
CA ALA A 71 -33.26 -11.55 -11.81
C ALA A 71 -33.09 -12.94 -11.18
N HIS A 72 -34.00 -13.89 -11.45
CA HIS A 72 -33.94 -15.27 -10.92
C HIS A 72 -33.82 -15.39 -9.37
N GLY A 73 -34.19 -14.34 -8.62
CA GLY A 73 -34.02 -14.25 -7.17
C GLY A 73 -32.64 -13.77 -6.71
N GLN A 74 -31.70 -13.59 -7.62
CA GLN A 74 -30.34 -13.10 -7.38
C GLN A 74 -30.27 -11.58 -7.63
N LYS A 75 -29.49 -10.87 -6.81
CA LYS A 75 -29.36 -9.40 -6.83
C LYS A 75 -28.05 -8.96 -7.48
N GLY A 76 -27.92 -9.21 -8.78
CA GLY A 76 -26.66 -9.01 -9.50
C GLY A 76 -25.57 -9.99 -9.07
N THR A 77 -24.37 -9.83 -9.64
CA THR A 77 -23.22 -10.71 -9.42
C THR A 77 -22.22 -10.05 -8.48
N TYR A 78 -22.02 -10.63 -7.31
CA TYR A 78 -21.03 -10.22 -6.30
C TYR A 78 -20.02 -11.32 -5.95
N GLY A 79 -20.20 -12.54 -6.48
CA GLY A 79 -19.30 -13.67 -6.28
C GLY A 79 -19.26 -14.12 -4.82
N GLY A 80 -18.09 -14.57 -4.37
CA GLY A 80 -17.85 -15.03 -2.99
C GLY A 80 -17.75 -13.92 -1.94
N ARG A 81 -18.29 -12.73 -2.20
CA ARG A 81 -18.27 -11.57 -1.27
C ARG A 81 -18.99 -11.92 0.04
N GLY A 82 -18.39 -11.55 1.18
CA GLY A 82 -18.84 -11.99 2.51
C GLY A 82 -18.40 -13.42 2.88
N GLY A 83 -17.87 -14.18 1.94
CA GLY A 83 -17.20 -15.46 2.16
C GLY A 83 -15.76 -15.33 2.66
N ARG A 84 -15.04 -16.45 2.67
CA ARG A 84 -13.62 -16.48 3.09
C ARG A 84 -12.70 -16.23 1.90
N THR A 85 -11.72 -15.33 2.05
CA THR A 85 -10.55 -15.30 1.16
C THR A 85 -9.64 -16.49 1.43
N VAL A 86 -9.25 -17.21 0.38
CA VAL A 86 -8.27 -18.30 0.39
C VAL A 86 -7.28 -18.12 -0.75
N THR A 87 -6.02 -18.53 -0.56
CA THR A 87 -4.99 -18.46 -1.61
C THR A 87 -4.60 -19.86 -2.04
N VAL A 88 -4.66 -20.13 -3.35
CA VAL A 88 -4.42 -21.44 -3.95
C VAL A 88 -3.20 -21.39 -4.89
N ARG A 89 -2.45 -22.50 -4.90
CA ARG A 89 -1.29 -22.73 -5.79
C ARG A 89 -1.23 -24.15 -6.36
N THR A 90 -2.28 -24.95 -6.12
CA THR A 90 -2.38 -26.33 -6.56
C THR A 90 -3.77 -26.59 -7.13
N LEU A 91 -3.88 -27.54 -8.04
CA LEU A 91 -5.17 -27.97 -8.60
C LEU A 91 -6.10 -28.51 -7.52
N ALA A 92 -5.56 -29.25 -6.54
CA ALA A 92 -6.32 -29.82 -5.43
C ALA A 92 -6.93 -28.74 -4.51
N ASP A 93 -6.19 -27.67 -4.21
CA ASP A 93 -6.73 -26.54 -3.45
C ASP A 93 -7.79 -25.78 -4.25
N LEU A 94 -7.54 -25.53 -5.54
CA LEU A 94 -8.48 -24.85 -6.43
C LEU A 94 -9.81 -25.62 -6.52
N GLU A 95 -9.76 -26.92 -6.80
CA GLU A 95 -10.95 -27.78 -6.88
C GLU A 95 -11.71 -27.85 -5.55
N LYS A 96 -10.98 -28.00 -4.43
CA LYS A 96 -11.55 -28.03 -3.07
C LYS A 96 -12.37 -26.78 -2.75
N TYR A 97 -11.90 -25.58 -3.07
CA TYR A 97 -12.61 -24.35 -2.75
C TYR A 97 -13.62 -23.95 -3.84
N ALA A 98 -13.36 -24.25 -5.12
CA ALA A 98 -14.29 -23.96 -6.22
C ALA A 98 -15.57 -24.79 -6.13
N THR A 99 -15.47 -26.05 -5.69
CA THR A 99 -16.63 -26.96 -5.49
C THR A 99 -17.31 -26.83 -4.12
N ALA A 100 -16.76 -26.04 -3.20
CA ALA A 100 -17.32 -25.88 -1.85
C ALA A 100 -18.71 -25.23 -1.85
N ALA A 101 -19.53 -25.56 -0.84
CA ALA A 101 -20.89 -25.01 -0.72
C ALA A 101 -20.91 -23.59 -0.15
N GLU A 102 -19.91 -23.21 0.64
CA GLU A 102 -19.81 -21.87 1.23
C GLU A 102 -19.28 -20.83 0.22
N PRO A 103 -19.57 -19.54 0.41
CA PRO A 103 -18.97 -18.48 -0.40
C PRO A 103 -17.45 -18.40 -0.18
N TYR A 104 -16.69 -18.31 -1.28
CA TYR A 104 -15.22 -18.21 -1.25
C TYR A 104 -14.69 -17.20 -2.28
N VAL A 105 -13.71 -16.41 -1.86
CA VAL A 105 -12.83 -15.65 -2.76
C VAL A 105 -11.51 -16.41 -2.90
N ILE A 106 -11.26 -16.97 -4.08
CA ILE A 106 -10.21 -17.93 -4.37
C ILE A 106 -9.12 -17.21 -5.17
N VAL A 107 -8.05 -16.84 -4.49
CA VAL A 107 -6.91 -16.12 -5.04
C VAL A 107 -5.89 -17.12 -5.62
N VAL A 108 -5.82 -17.22 -6.95
CA VAL A 108 -4.86 -18.04 -7.68
C VAL A 108 -3.50 -17.31 -7.73
N ALA A 109 -2.52 -17.77 -6.96
CA ALA A 109 -1.26 -17.07 -6.72
C ALA A 109 -0.01 -17.80 -7.27
N ALA A 110 -0.20 -18.51 -8.38
CA ALA A 110 0.80 -19.15 -9.23
C ALA A 110 0.12 -19.64 -10.52
N ALA A 111 0.90 -20.09 -11.49
CA ALA A 111 0.39 -20.94 -12.56
C ALA A 111 0.03 -22.34 -12.01
N ILE A 112 -1.20 -22.78 -12.22
CA ILE A 112 -1.70 -24.10 -11.86
C ILE A 112 -1.80 -24.96 -13.13
N PRO A 113 -0.94 -25.98 -13.32
CA PRO A 113 -1.12 -26.96 -14.37
C PRO A 113 -2.33 -27.86 -14.02
N VAL A 114 -3.17 -28.11 -15.03
CA VAL A 114 -4.36 -28.95 -14.90
C VAL A 114 -4.07 -30.34 -15.44
N ASP A 115 -4.39 -31.36 -14.64
CA ASP A 115 -4.21 -32.77 -14.97
C ASP A 115 -5.50 -33.58 -14.68
N PRO A 116 -5.98 -34.43 -15.63
CA PRO A 116 -5.55 -34.51 -17.02
C PRO A 116 -5.76 -33.20 -17.79
N LYS A 117 -4.91 -32.97 -18.81
CA LYS A 117 -5.09 -31.86 -19.76
C LYS A 117 -6.50 -31.94 -20.39
N GLY A 118 -7.15 -30.78 -20.49
CA GLY A 118 -8.53 -30.63 -20.96
C GLY A 118 -9.58 -30.70 -19.87
N LYS A 119 -9.22 -31.04 -18.62
CA LYS A 119 -10.15 -31.03 -17.49
C LYS A 119 -10.61 -29.60 -17.18
N GLU A 120 -11.90 -29.47 -16.92
CA GLU A 120 -12.48 -28.25 -16.36
C GLU A 120 -12.75 -28.40 -14.86
N VAL A 121 -12.31 -27.41 -14.09
CA VAL A 121 -12.59 -27.31 -12.66
C VAL A 121 -14.04 -26.91 -12.48
N LYS A 122 -14.83 -27.78 -11.82
CA LYS A 122 -16.24 -27.47 -11.51
C LYS A 122 -16.34 -26.34 -10.48
N VAL A 123 -17.18 -25.36 -10.77
CA VAL A 123 -17.43 -24.19 -9.92
C VAL A 123 -18.85 -24.24 -9.38
N ALA A 124 -19.00 -24.13 -8.06
CA ALA A 124 -20.29 -23.99 -7.37
C ALA A 124 -20.74 -22.51 -7.34
N SER A 125 -21.96 -22.24 -6.86
CA SER A 125 -22.43 -20.86 -6.67
C SER A 125 -21.57 -20.08 -5.67
N ASP A 126 -21.68 -18.74 -5.70
CA ASP A 126 -21.07 -17.82 -4.73
C ASP A 126 -19.53 -17.89 -4.69
N LYS A 127 -18.90 -17.83 -5.87
CA LYS A 127 -17.44 -17.92 -6.01
C LYS A 127 -16.87 -16.70 -6.70
N THR A 128 -15.76 -16.19 -6.18
CA THR A 128 -14.89 -15.25 -6.91
C THR A 128 -13.55 -15.95 -7.13
N ILE A 129 -13.28 -16.46 -8.32
CA ILE A 129 -11.98 -17.03 -8.68
C ILE A 129 -11.17 -15.92 -9.33
N VAL A 130 -10.04 -15.54 -8.72
CA VAL A 130 -9.29 -14.34 -9.10
C VAL A 130 -7.79 -14.57 -9.15
N GLY A 131 -7.12 -14.16 -10.23
CA GLY A 131 -5.66 -14.21 -10.33
C GLY A 131 -4.98 -13.14 -9.45
N ALA A 132 -3.91 -13.51 -8.75
CA ALA A 132 -3.16 -12.60 -7.89
C ALA A 132 -2.22 -11.71 -8.73
N GLY A 133 -2.67 -10.52 -9.08
CA GLY A 133 -1.96 -9.67 -10.03
C GLY A 133 -1.87 -10.35 -11.40
N ALA A 134 -0.83 -10.10 -12.17
CA ALA A 134 -0.60 -10.82 -13.42
C ALA A 134 -0.16 -12.30 -13.24
N SER A 135 -0.06 -12.82 -12.01
CA SER A 135 0.58 -14.13 -11.71
C SER A 135 -0.36 -15.34 -11.61
N GLY A 136 -1.67 -15.14 -11.70
CA GLY A 136 -2.65 -16.23 -11.63
C GLY A 136 -2.90 -16.87 -13.00
N GLU A 137 -2.51 -18.14 -13.17
CA GLU A 137 -2.73 -18.85 -14.43
C GLU A 137 -3.37 -20.23 -14.23
N ILE A 138 -4.20 -20.66 -15.19
CA ILE A 138 -4.70 -22.02 -15.35
C ILE A 138 -4.14 -22.55 -16.68
N VAL A 139 -3.37 -23.64 -16.62
CA VAL A 139 -2.58 -24.12 -17.75
C VAL A 139 -3.01 -25.53 -18.12
N GLY A 140 -3.49 -25.72 -19.36
CA GLY A 140 -3.95 -27.00 -19.88
C GLY A 140 -5.38 -27.38 -19.51
N GLY A 141 -6.20 -26.45 -18.99
CA GLY A 141 -7.60 -26.71 -18.61
C GLY A 141 -8.40 -25.43 -18.38
N GLY A 142 -9.63 -25.56 -17.88
CA GLY A 142 -10.59 -24.45 -17.75
C GLY A 142 -11.53 -24.57 -16.55
N PHE A 143 -12.71 -23.95 -16.62
CA PHE A 143 -13.76 -23.97 -15.59
C PHE A 143 -15.13 -24.38 -16.13
N PHE A 144 -15.88 -25.16 -15.34
CA PHE A 144 -17.25 -25.60 -15.65
C PHE A 144 -18.27 -25.05 -14.65
N LEU A 145 -19.27 -24.31 -15.13
CA LEU A 145 -20.44 -23.87 -14.36
C LEU A 145 -21.69 -24.63 -14.82
N GLY A 146 -22.16 -25.55 -13.98
CA GLY A 146 -23.33 -26.38 -14.28
C GLY A 146 -24.68 -25.64 -14.19
N ARG A 147 -25.75 -26.33 -14.63
CA ARG A 147 -27.12 -25.80 -14.61
C ARG A 147 -27.53 -25.32 -13.20
N GLY A 148 -27.91 -24.05 -13.09
CA GLY A 148 -28.33 -23.42 -11.84
C GLY A 148 -27.19 -22.95 -10.93
N VAL A 149 -25.92 -23.13 -11.32
CA VAL A 149 -24.79 -22.41 -10.70
C VAL A 149 -24.97 -20.92 -10.95
N HIS A 150 -24.76 -20.11 -9.90
CA HIS A 150 -25.00 -18.68 -9.99
C HIS A 150 -24.13 -17.84 -9.07
N ASN A 151 -24.11 -16.54 -9.32
CA ASN A 151 -23.31 -15.58 -8.57
C ASN A 151 -21.81 -15.94 -8.59
N VAL A 152 -21.24 -16.00 -9.79
CA VAL A 152 -19.83 -16.40 -10.00
C VAL A 152 -19.05 -15.30 -10.72
N ILE A 153 -17.85 -15.00 -10.22
CA ILE A 153 -16.89 -14.10 -10.85
C ILE A 153 -15.64 -14.91 -11.22
N ILE A 154 -15.22 -14.91 -12.47
CA ILE A 154 -13.93 -15.45 -12.94
C ILE A 154 -13.11 -14.30 -13.52
N ARG A 155 -12.02 -13.94 -12.85
CA ARG A 155 -11.39 -12.63 -13.03
C ARG A 155 -9.88 -12.65 -12.99
N ASN A 156 -9.22 -11.81 -13.79
CA ASN A 156 -7.79 -11.54 -13.70
C ASN A 156 -6.86 -12.76 -13.91
N LEU A 157 -7.33 -13.81 -14.59
CA LEU A 157 -6.55 -15.03 -14.86
C LEU A 157 -5.98 -15.04 -16.27
N THR A 158 -4.84 -15.70 -16.46
CA THR A 158 -4.48 -16.27 -17.77
C THR A 158 -5.02 -17.70 -17.83
N ILE A 159 -5.83 -18.05 -18.84
CA ILE A 159 -6.28 -19.44 -19.05
C ILE A 159 -5.83 -19.88 -20.44
N ARG A 160 -5.01 -20.94 -20.51
CA ARG A 160 -4.26 -21.25 -21.73
C ARG A 160 -3.90 -22.71 -21.96
N ASP A 161 -3.56 -23.00 -23.22
CA ASP A 161 -2.82 -24.18 -23.68
C ASP A 161 -3.53 -25.55 -23.53
N SER A 162 -4.87 -25.58 -23.53
CA SER A 162 -5.61 -26.84 -23.72
C SER A 162 -5.52 -27.40 -25.16
N TYR A 163 -5.06 -26.59 -26.13
CA TYR A 163 -4.96 -26.95 -27.56
C TYR A 163 -4.41 -28.36 -27.82
N ALA A 164 -5.17 -29.18 -28.55
CA ALA A 164 -4.91 -30.61 -28.76
C ALA A 164 -4.21 -30.95 -30.09
N GLY A 165 -3.83 -29.94 -30.89
CA GLY A 165 -3.13 -30.11 -32.17
C GLY A 165 -4.01 -29.96 -33.42
N VAL A 166 -5.34 -29.91 -33.26
CA VAL A 166 -6.30 -29.70 -34.36
C VAL A 166 -6.92 -28.30 -34.25
N TRP A 167 -6.66 -27.43 -35.23
CA TRP A 167 -7.13 -26.03 -35.20
C TRP A 167 -8.65 -25.90 -35.11
N ASN A 168 -9.38 -26.73 -35.86
CA ASN A 168 -10.84 -26.75 -35.83
C ASN A 168 -11.39 -28.01 -35.14
N ASP A 169 -10.91 -28.27 -33.91
CA ASP A 169 -11.25 -29.46 -33.12
C ASP A 169 -12.77 -29.69 -32.98
N LYS A 170 -13.15 -30.97 -32.88
CA LYS A 170 -14.51 -31.51 -32.76
C LYS A 170 -14.58 -32.69 -31.76
N GLU A 171 -13.44 -33.12 -31.23
CA GLU A 171 -13.27 -34.29 -30.38
C GLU A 171 -12.95 -33.86 -28.93
N HIS A 172 -12.32 -32.69 -28.76
CA HIS A 172 -11.92 -32.14 -27.46
C HIS A 172 -12.72 -30.89 -27.06
N ASP A 173 -13.81 -31.08 -26.32
CA ASP A 173 -14.64 -30.03 -25.68
C ASP A 173 -13.86 -29.42 -24.47
N PHE A 174 -12.73 -28.75 -24.74
CA PHE A 174 -11.78 -28.23 -23.74
C PHE A 174 -11.76 -26.69 -23.72
N ASP A 175 -12.79 -26.07 -23.15
CA ASP A 175 -12.92 -24.62 -23.08
C ASP A 175 -12.01 -23.99 -22.01
N ALA A 176 -11.86 -22.66 -22.04
CA ALA A 176 -11.34 -21.92 -20.89
C ALA A 176 -12.42 -21.67 -19.83
N ILE A 177 -13.65 -21.30 -20.23
CA ILE A 177 -14.80 -21.14 -19.34
C ILE A 177 -16.07 -21.65 -20.03
N GLN A 178 -16.62 -22.76 -19.54
CA GLN A 178 -17.83 -23.41 -20.02
C GLN A 178 -18.98 -23.23 -19.02
N MET A 179 -20.16 -22.86 -19.51
CA MET A 179 -21.34 -22.53 -18.71
C MET A 179 -22.59 -23.15 -19.32
N ASP A 180 -23.35 -23.90 -18.52
CA ASP A 180 -24.26 -24.93 -19.02
C ASP A 180 -25.66 -24.80 -18.39
N GLY A 181 -26.26 -23.60 -18.53
CA GLY A 181 -27.49 -23.17 -17.86
C GLY A 181 -27.25 -22.47 -16.53
N ALA A 182 -26.14 -21.73 -16.40
CA ALA A 182 -25.80 -20.91 -15.24
C ALA A 182 -26.51 -19.53 -15.28
N HIS A 183 -26.53 -18.79 -14.17
CA HIS A 183 -26.98 -17.38 -14.21
C HIS A 183 -26.19 -16.44 -13.31
N HIS A 184 -26.10 -15.16 -13.67
CA HIS A 184 -25.37 -14.13 -12.88
C HIS A 184 -23.89 -14.50 -12.80
N VAL A 185 -23.21 -14.41 -13.95
CA VAL A 185 -21.79 -14.74 -14.11
C VAL A 185 -21.05 -13.57 -14.72
N TRP A 186 -19.90 -13.22 -14.14
CA TRP A 186 -19.03 -12.14 -14.60
C TRP A 186 -17.64 -12.66 -14.94
N ILE A 187 -17.23 -12.53 -16.20
CA ILE A 187 -15.92 -12.94 -16.71
C ILE A 187 -15.13 -11.68 -17.06
N ASP A 188 -14.11 -11.35 -16.26
CA ASP A 188 -13.52 -10.00 -16.28
C ASP A 188 -11.98 -9.93 -16.23
N HIS A 189 -11.36 -9.08 -17.06
CA HIS A 189 -9.89 -8.86 -17.07
C HIS A 189 -9.03 -10.14 -17.25
N ASN A 190 -9.52 -11.19 -17.93
CA ASN A 190 -8.74 -12.42 -18.18
C ASN A 190 -7.97 -12.35 -19.52
N ASP A 191 -6.91 -13.16 -19.69
CA ASP A 191 -6.30 -13.47 -20.99
C ASP A 191 -6.58 -14.93 -21.33
N LEU A 192 -7.52 -15.17 -22.23
CA LEU A 192 -7.97 -16.50 -22.64
C LEU A 192 -7.41 -16.79 -24.03
N ARG A 193 -6.66 -17.90 -24.18
CA ARG A 193 -5.95 -18.19 -25.44
C ARG A 193 -5.54 -19.64 -25.66
N HIS A 194 -5.46 -20.07 -26.92
CA HIS A 194 -4.83 -21.34 -27.33
C HIS A 194 -5.43 -22.58 -26.64
N MET A 195 -6.75 -22.68 -26.71
CA MET A 195 -7.58 -23.80 -26.24
C MET A 195 -7.91 -24.74 -27.42
N ALA A 196 -8.54 -25.90 -27.16
CA ALA A 196 -8.93 -26.83 -28.22
C ALA A 196 -10.31 -26.49 -28.84
N ASP A 197 -11.31 -26.12 -28.02
CA ASP A 197 -12.61 -25.65 -28.49
C ASP A 197 -12.78 -24.13 -28.32
N GLY A 198 -13.58 -23.68 -27.35
CA GLY A 198 -13.92 -22.28 -27.12
C GLY A 198 -13.00 -21.56 -26.13
N LEU A 199 -13.14 -20.24 -26.06
CA LEU A 199 -12.63 -19.45 -24.94
C LEU A 199 -13.74 -19.23 -23.89
N ILE A 200 -14.96 -18.89 -24.32
CA ILE A 200 -16.12 -18.71 -23.43
C ILE A 200 -17.38 -19.31 -24.05
N ASP A 201 -17.82 -20.46 -23.55
CA ASP A 201 -19.02 -21.13 -24.01
C ASP A 201 -20.18 -20.93 -23.01
N SER A 202 -21.14 -20.11 -23.41
CA SER A 202 -22.35 -19.73 -22.67
C SER A 202 -23.55 -20.48 -23.23
N ARG A 203 -23.56 -21.80 -22.98
CA ARG A 203 -24.45 -22.76 -23.64
C ARG A 203 -25.79 -22.91 -22.92
N LYS A 204 -26.77 -23.46 -23.63
CA LYS A 204 -28.16 -23.65 -23.21
C LYS A 204 -28.75 -22.31 -22.75
N ASP A 205 -29.66 -22.31 -21.78
CA ASP A 205 -30.33 -21.11 -21.30
C ASP A 205 -29.48 -20.31 -20.28
N THR A 206 -28.15 -20.25 -20.47
CA THR A 206 -27.24 -19.47 -19.61
C THR A 206 -27.54 -17.98 -19.77
N THR A 207 -27.75 -17.27 -18.65
CA THR A 207 -28.34 -15.92 -18.65
C THR A 207 -27.73 -15.00 -17.58
N ASN A 208 -28.04 -13.70 -17.63
CA ASN A 208 -27.42 -12.67 -16.77
C ASN A 208 -25.88 -12.74 -16.80
N VAL A 209 -25.29 -12.79 -17.99
CA VAL A 209 -23.83 -12.86 -18.17
C VAL A 209 -23.25 -11.48 -18.52
N THR A 210 -22.11 -11.12 -17.93
CA THR A 210 -21.23 -10.05 -18.43
C THR A 210 -19.86 -10.64 -18.73
N VAL A 211 -19.32 -10.32 -19.90
CA VAL A 211 -17.94 -10.59 -20.28
C VAL A 211 -17.25 -9.27 -20.58
N SER A 212 -16.26 -8.88 -19.76
CA SER A 212 -15.67 -7.53 -19.82
C SER A 212 -14.16 -7.47 -19.69
N TRP A 213 -13.53 -6.50 -20.38
CA TRP A 213 -12.08 -6.23 -20.26
C TRP A 213 -11.16 -7.43 -20.53
N ASN A 214 -11.62 -8.50 -21.16
CA ASN A 214 -10.80 -9.68 -21.44
C ASN A 214 -9.96 -9.48 -22.70
N ARG A 215 -8.77 -10.07 -22.72
CA ARG A 215 -8.04 -10.38 -23.95
C ARG A 215 -8.45 -11.79 -24.40
N LEU A 216 -8.87 -11.90 -25.65
CA LEU A 216 -9.37 -13.13 -26.26
C LEU A 216 -8.52 -13.36 -27.52
N SER A 217 -7.63 -14.36 -27.52
CA SER A 217 -6.64 -14.45 -28.60
C SER A 217 -6.11 -15.84 -28.95
N ARG A 218 -5.55 -15.98 -30.15
CA ARG A 218 -4.94 -17.21 -30.67
C ARG A 218 -5.84 -18.45 -30.51
N ASN A 219 -7.09 -18.31 -30.92
CA ASN A 219 -8.09 -19.37 -30.82
C ASN A 219 -8.96 -19.42 -32.08
N ASN A 220 -9.40 -20.61 -32.47
CA ASN A 220 -10.33 -20.77 -33.58
C ASN A 220 -11.71 -20.21 -33.21
N LYS A 221 -12.32 -20.70 -32.13
CA LYS A 221 -13.66 -20.27 -31.69
C LYS A 221 -13.52 -19.39 -30.46
N THR A 222 -14.02 -18.16 -30.48
CA THR A 222 -13.98 -17.33 -29.27
C THR A 222 -15.17 -17.61 -28.34
N PHE A 223 -16.38 -17.73 -28.88
CA PHE A 223 -17.61 -17.95 -28.09
C PHE A 223 -18.57 -18.99 -28.68
N GLY A 224 -19.05 -19.96 -27.92
CA GLY A 224 -20.28 -20.71 -28.20
C GLY A 224 -21.42 -20.23 -27.31
N ILE A 225 -22.35 -19.45 -27.86
CA ILE A 225 -23.50 -18.92 -27.13
C ILE A 225 -24.80 -19.49 -27.71
N GLY A 226 -25.70 -19.98 -26.85
CA GLY A 226 -27.01 -20.52 -27.24
C GLY A 226 -27.03 -22.04 -27.19
N TRP A 227 -27.47 -22.71 -28.26
CA TRP A 227 -27.68 -24.19 -28.33
C TRP A 227 -28.96 -24.71 -27.62
N SER A 228 -29.94 -23.83 -27.36
CA SER A 228 -31.35 -24.21 -27.13
C SER A 228 -32.26 -23.55 -28.17
N GLU A 229 -33.53 -23.97 -28.25
CA GLU A 229 -34.56 -23.26 -29.05
C GLU A 229 -35.19 -22.06 -28.31
N ASN A 230 -34.86 -21.89 -27.02
CA ASN A 230 -35.46 -20.91 -26.13
C ASN A 230 -34.77 -19.55 -26.28
N THR A 231 -35.53 -18.49 -26.60
CA THR A 231 -35.06 -17.11 -26.42
C THR A 231 -35.33 -16.60 -25.02
N THR A 232 -34.48 -17.00 -24.07
CA THR A 232 -34.54 -16.58 -22.65
C THR A 232 -33.21 -16.07 -22.08
N ALA A 233 -32.10 -16.24 -22.80
CA ALA A 233 -30.78 -15.81 -22.35
C ALA A 233 -30.56 -14.29 -22.50
N ASP A 234 -29.96 -13.66 -21.49
CA ASP A 234 -29.56 -12.25 -21.47
C ASP A 234 -28.05 -12.13 -21.23
N LEU A 235 -27.33 -11.41 -22.09
CA LEU A 235 -25.86 -11.28 -21.98
C LEU A 235 -25.31 -9.94 -22.46
N THR A 236 -24.18 -9.55 -21.87
CA THR A 236 -23.39 -8.39 -22.23
C THR A 236 -21.96 -8.79 -22.53
N VAL A 237 -21.40 -8.31 -23.64
CA VAL A 237 -19.97 -8.48 -23.98
C VAL A 237 -19.42 -7.09 -24.27
N HIS A 238 -18.54 -6.56 -23.41
CA HIS A 238 -18.03 -5.21 -23.58
C HIS A 238 -16.55 -5.00 -23.28
N HIS A 239 -15.90 -4.05 -23.93
CA HIS A 239 -14.50 -3.71 -23.66
C HIS A 239 -13.52 -4.90 -23.79
N ASN A 240 -13.85 -5.94 -24.57
CA ASN A 240 -12.94 -7.06 -24.82
C ASN A 240 -12.09 -6.82 -26.07
N TRP A 241 -10.83 -7.28 -26.05
CA TRP A 241 -9.91 -7.23 -27.19
C TRP A 241 -9.79 -8.62 -27.80
N PHE A 242 -10.39 -8.80 -28.97
CA PHE A 242 -10.28 -9.99 -29.81
C PHE A 242 -9.11 -9.78 -30.78
N ARG A 243 -8.17 -10.72 -30.85
CA ARG A 243 -7.01 -10.64 -31.78
C ARG A 243 -6.49 -12.02 -32.14
N GLU A 244 -6.15 -12.26 -33.41
CA GLU A 244 -5.70 -13.58 -33.89
C GLU A 244 -6.77 -14.67 -33.59
N THR A 245 -8.01 -14.41 -33.99
CA THR A 245 -9.19 -15.24 -33.69
C THR A 245 -10.03 -15.50 -34.94
N GLU A 246 -10.19 -16.77 -35.35
CA GLU A 246 -10.84 -17.11 -36.61
C GLU A 246 -12.34 -16.77 -36.60
N GLN A 247 -13.10 -17.34 -35.65
CA GLN A 247 -14.55 -17.36 -35.73
C GLN A 247 -15.26 -17.32 -34.38
N ARG A 248 -16.59 -17.14 -34.47
CA ARG A 248 -17.49 -16.93 -33.33
C ARG A 248 -17.06 -15.76 -32.44
N ASN A 249 -17.02 -14.55 -33.00
CA ASN A 249 -16.42 -13.39 -32.35
C ASN A 249 -17.42 -12.27 -31.95
N PRO A 250 -18.45 -12.45 -31.09
CA PRO A 250 -19.11 -13.69 -30.67
C PRO A 250 -20.08 -14.25 -31.73
N SER A 251 -20.37 -15.55 -31.68
CA SER A 251 -21.54 -16.15 -32.36
C SER A 251 -22.66 -16.38 -31.36
N THR A 252 -23.83 -15.80 -31.61
CA THR A 252 -24.88 -15.60 -30.59
C THR A 252 -26.22 -16.18 -31.06
N ASP A 253 -26.56 -17.39 -30.61
CA ASP A 253 -27.75 -18.13 -31.06
C ASP A 253 -28.90 -18.08 -30.04
N ASN A 254 -30.12 -17.80 -30.51
CA ASN A 254 -31.36 -17.72 -29.71
C ASN A 254 -31.27 -16.94 -28.38
N VAL A 255 -30.57 -15.79 -28.35
CA VAL A 255 -30.45 -14.96 -27.14
C VAL A 255 -31.56 -13.89 -27.08
N ALA A 256 -32.28 -13.80 -25.95
CA ALA A 256 -33.37 -12.84 -25.76
C ALA A 256 -32.87 -11.38 -25.85
N HIS A 257 -31.75 -11.08 -25.20
CA HIS A 257 -31.09 -9.78 -25.24
C HIS A 257 -29.55 -9.93 -25.24
N ALA A 258 -28.92 -9.70 -26.40
CA ALA A 258 -27.46 -9.64 -26.52
C ALA A 258 -27.00 -8.18 -26.70
N HIS A 259 -26.28 -7.62 -25.72
CA HIS A 259 -25.69 -6.28 -25.84
C HIS A 259 -24.16 -6.36 -25.98
N LEU A 260 -23.67 -6.05 -27.17
CA LEU A 260 -22.24 -5.98 -27.48
C LEU A 260 -21.85 -4.51 -27.58
N TYR A 261 -20.95 -4.01 -26.72
CA TYR A 261 -20.50 -2.63 -26.83
C TYR A 261 -19.01 -2.39 -26.54
N ASN A 262 -18.43 -1.39 -27.19
CA ASN A 262 -17.01 -1.03 -27.02
C ASN A 262 -16.00 -2.18 -27.12
N ASN A 263 -16.27 -3.23 -27.89
CA ASN A 263 -15.27 -4.27 -28.14
C ASN A 263 -14.29 -3.81 -29.23
N TYR A 264 -13.07 -4.33 -29.21
CA TYR A 264 -12.10 -4.14 -30.31
C TYR A 264 -11.77 -5.50 -30.92
N LEU A 265 -12.18 -5.70 -32.17
CA LEU A 265 -11.84 -6.87 -32.97
C LEU A 265 -10.72 -6.50 -33.92
N GLN A 266 -9.60 -7.22 -33.83
CA GLN A 266 -8.38 -6.95 -34.59
C GLN A 266 -7.90 -8.19 -35.34
N ASP A 267 -8.06 -8.14 -36.66
CA ASP A 267 -7.28 -8.93 -37.60
C ASP A 267 -6.12 -8.06 -38.12
N ASP A 268 -4.92 -8.63 -38.21
CA ASP A 268 -3.70 -7.97 -38.65
C ASP A 268 -3.08 -8.77 -39.81
N PRO A 269 -2.76 -8.13 -40.95
CA PRO A 269 -2.20 -8.83 -42.10
C PRO A 269 -0.83 -9.42 -41.77
N GLY A 270 -0.62 -10.69 -42.17
CA GLY A 270 0.62 -11.42 -41.89
C GLY A 270 0.65 -12.16 -40.55
N THR A 271 -0.50 -12.35 -39.89
CA THR A 271 -0.65 -13.31 -38.80
C THR A 271 -1.11 -14.68 -39.33
N ASP A 272 -0.86 -15.76 -38.59
CA ASP A 272 -1.20 -17.14 -38.99
C ASP A 272 -2.71 -17.46 -38.91
N ILE A 273 -3.54 -16.52 -38.42
CA ILE A 273 -4.95 -16.75 -38.07
C ILE A 273 -5.80 -15.60 -38.66
N THR A 274 -6.32 -15.80 -39.87
CA THR A 274 -7.30 -14.91 -40.49
C THR A 274 -8.69 -15.10 -39.86
N SER A 275 -9.43 -14.02 -39.68
CA SER A 275 -10.84 -14.06 -39.30
C SER A 275 -11.74 -14.56 -40.43
N SER A 276 -12.79 -15.30 -40.08
CA SER A 276 -13.87 -15.74 -40.97
C SER A 276 -15.12 -14.88 -40.79
N TYR A 277 -15.43 -14.51 -39.54
CA TYR A 277 -16.49 -13.56 -39.19
C TYR A 277 -16.28 -12.90 -37.82
N GLY A 278 -16.81 -11.68 -37.70
CA GLY A 278 -16.91 -10.92 -36.45
C GLY A 278 -18.11 -11.34 -35.59
N ASN A 279 -19.02 -10.40 -35.32
CA ASN A 279 -20.23 -10.68 -34.55
C ASN A 279 -21.28 -11.38 -35.42
N TYR A 280 -21.93 -12.43 -34.91
CA TYR A 280 -23.01 -13.14 -35.60
C TYR A 280 -24.26 -13.28 -34.73
N ALA A 281 -25.36 -12.61 -35.09
CA ALA A 281 -26.67 -12.83 -34.49
C ALA A 281 -27.42 -13.97 -35.20
N ARG A 282 -27.56 -15.12 -34.54
CA ARG A 282 -28.13 -16.35 -35.07
C ARG A 282 -29.52 -16.68 -34.52
N GLY A 283 -30.26 -17.53 -35.23
CA GLY A 283 -31.57 -18.01 -34.81
C GLY A 283 -32.56 -16.85 -34.62
N ARG A 284 -33.12 -16.70 -33.42
CA ARG A 284 -34.06 -15.62 -33.04
C ARG A 284 -33.41 -14.53 -32.16
N THR A 285 -32.09 -14.46 -32.10
CA THR A 285 -31.35 -13.50 -31.27
C THR A 285 -31.78 -12.04 -31.52
N LYS A 286 -31.92 -11.25 -30.46
CA LYS A 286 -31.98 -9.78 -30.53
C LYS A 286 -30.65 -9.19 -30.06
N MET A 287 -29.87 -8.67 -30.99
CA MET A 287 -28.57 -8.07 -30.74
C MET A 287 -28.61 -6.54 -30.86
N VAL A 288 -28.02 -5.87 -29.89
CA VAL A 288 -27.62 -4.46 -29.94
C VAL A 288 -26.10 -4.43 -30.01
N LEU A 289 -25.54 -3.76 -31.02
CA LEU A 289 -24.11 -3.67 -31.24
C LEU A 289 -23.67 -2.20 -31.34
N GLU A 290 -23.05 -1.66 -30.30
CA GLU A 290 -22.70 -0.23 -30.27
C GLU A 290 -21.25 0.13 -29.93
N ASN A 291 -20.80 1.26 -30.52
CA ASN A 291 -19.52 1.90 -30.29
C ASN A 291 -18.29 0.96 -30.31
N SER A 292 -18.31 -0.14 -31.06
CA SER A 292 -17.21 -1.11 -31.15
C SER A 292 -16.29 -0.83 -32.35
N TYR A 293 -15.04 -1.28 -32.31
CA TYR A 293 -14.03 -1.09 -33.36
C TYR A 293 -13.71 -2.44 -34.03
N PHE A 294 -13.71 -2.47 -35.36
CA PHE A 294 -13.36 -3.62 -36.17
C PHE A 294 -12.20 -3.23 -37.11
N LYS A 295 -11.06 -3.91 -37.00
CA LYS A 295 -9.88 -3.70 -37.86
C LYS A 295 -9.56 -4.99 -38.62
N GLY A 296 -9.49 -4.92 -39.95
CA GLY A 296 -9.11 -6.05 -40.82
C GLY A 296 -10.12 -7.20 -40.92
N VAL A 297 -11.06 -7.30 -39.96
CA VAL A 297 -12.01 -8.42 -39.80
C VAL A 297 -12.85 -8.65 -41.06
N ASP A 298 -12.87 -9.88 -41.54
CA ASP A 298 -13.83 -10.36 -42.56
C ASP A 298 -15.20 -10.60 -41.93
N ASN A 299 -16.27 -10.35 -42.69
CA ASN A 299 -17.68 -10.45 -42.27
C ASN A 299 -17.92 -9.89 -40.85
N PRO A 300 -17.57 -8.62 -40.58
CA PRO A 300 -17.49 -8.09 -39.22
C PRO A 300 -18.82 -8.10 -38.47
N VAL A 301 -19.95 -8.01 -39.18
CA VAL A 301 -21.30 -8.07 -38.59
C VAL A 301 -22.23 -8.84 -39.50
N ILE A 302 -22.68 -10.02 -39.06
CA ILE A 302 -23.61 -10.88 -39.78
C ILE A 302 -24.83 -11.26 -38.94
N LYS A 303 -25.95 -11.54 -39.61
CA LYS A 303 -27.15 -12.09 -38.98
C LYS A 303 -27.86 -13.14 -39.83
N ASP A 304 -28.67 -13.96 -39.15
CA ASP A 304 -29.66 -14.80 -39.81
C ASP A 304 -30.90 -13.98 -40.21
N ALA A 305 -31.72 -14.50 -41.13
CA ALA A 305 -32.95 -13.84 -41.56
C ALA A 305 -33.92 -13.61 -40.39
N THR A 306 -34.00 -14.57 -39.45
CA THR A 306 -34.88 -14.58 -38.27
C THR A 306 -34.35 -13.78 -37.08
N ALA A 307 -33.08 -13.37 -37.09
CA ALA A 307 -32.46 -12.61 -36.00
C ALA A 307 -32.64 -11.09 -36.20
N ALA A 308 -32.71 -10.33 -35.12
CA ALA A 308 -32.65 -8.88 -35.13
C ALA A 308 -31.26 -8.40 -34.68
N LEU A 309 -30.64 -7.51 -35.45
CA LEU A 309 -29.35 -6.91 -35.11
C LEU A 309 -29.44 -5.42 -35.42
N VAL A 310 -29.40 -4.58 -34.38
CA VAL A 310 -29.38 -3.11 -34.54
C VAL A 310 -28.01 -2.60 -34.11
N GLN A 311 -27.24 -2.06 -35.05
CA GLN A 311 -25.91 -1.53 -34.79
C GLN A 311 -25.81 0.00 -34.93
N ARG A 312 -24.92 0.63 -34.14
CA ARG A 312 -24.73 2.10 -34.10
C ARG A 312 -23.34 2.51 -33.61
N GLY A 313 -22.79 3.61 -34.14
CA GLY A 313 -21.55 4.23 -33.61
C GLY A 313 -20.25 3.42 -33.76
N ASN A 314 -20.29 2.27 -34.44
CA ASN A 314 -19.12 1.42 -34.65
C ASN A 314 -18.13 2.04 -35.64
N VAL A 315 -16.87 1.60 -35.58
CA VAL A 315 -15.81 1.94 -36.55
C VAL A 315 -15.38 0.66 -37.26
N PHE A 316 -15.37 0.70 -38.59
CA PHE A 316 -14.89 -0.38 -39.47
C PHE A 316 -13.68 0.12 -40.26
N SER A 317 -12.54 -0.58 -40.16
CA SER A 317 -11.26 -0.16 -40.74
C SER A 317 -10.59 -1.33 -41.46
N GLY A 318 -10.60 -1.31 -42.80
CA GLY A 318 -10.00 -2.38 -43.62
C GLY A 318 -10.73 -3.74 -43.55
N THR A 319 -11.96 -3.77 -43.04
CA THR A 319 -12.82 -4.97 -42.96
C THR A 319 -13.42 -5.33 -44.32
N SER A 320 -13.67 -6.62 -44.58
CA SER A 320 -14.33 -7.11 -45.82
C SER A 320 -15.62 -7.89 -45.55
N GLY A 321 -16.33 -8.32 -46.60
CA GLY A 321 -17.51 -9.18 -46.49
C GLY A 321 -18.79 -8.49 -45.97
N ARG A 322 -19.65 -9.27 -45.30
CA ARG A 322 -20.97 -8.82 -44.80
C ARG A 322 -20.84 -7.91 -43.58
N ASN A 323 -21.56 -6.78 -43.61
CA ASN A 323 -21.71 -5.85 -42.49
C ASN A 323 -23.18 -5.40 -42.39
N GLU A 324 -23.95 -5.99 -41.49
CA GLU A 324 -25.41 -5.98 -41.53
C GLU A 324 -26.08 -5.24 -40.36
N SER A 325 -27.30 -4.77 -40.59
CA SER A 325 -28.19 -4.17 -39.59
C SER A 325 -29.64 -4.35 -40.05
N GLY A 326 -30.56 -4.69 -39.14
CA GLY A 326 -31.98 -4.85 -39.46
C GLY A 326 -32.79 -5.66 -38.44
N GLY A 327 -34.10 -5.42 -38.45
CA GLY A 327 -35.04 -5.94 -37.43
C GLY A 327 -35.16 -5.00 -36.22
N THR A 328 -35.92 -5.43 -35.22
CA THR A 328 -36.17 -4.65 -33.99
C THR A 328 -35.49 -5.32 -32.80
N ALA A 329 -34.40 -4.74 -32.34
CA ALA A 329 -33.71 -5.15 -31.11
C ALA A 329 -34.36 -4.53 -29.85
N PHE A 330 -33.60 -4.39 -28.78
CA PHE A 330 -34.05 -3.85 -27.49
C PHE A 330 -33.30 -2.56 -27.12
N ASP A 331 -33.65 -1.99 -25.97
CA ASP A 331 -32.99 -0.84 -25.36
C ASP A 331 -32.27 -1.30 -24.08
N PRO A 332 -30.93 -1.41 -24.07
CA PRO A 332 -30.19 -1.91 -22.91
C PRO A 332 -30.34 -1.02 -21.67
N LYS A 333 -30.63 0.28 -21.83
CA LYS A 333 -30.76 1.25 -20.73
C LYS A 333 -31.98 1.01 -19.84
N ARG A 334 -32.88 0.11 -20.25
CA ARG A 334 -34.01 -0.38 -19.44
C ARG A 334 -33.61 -1.42 -18.40
N TYR A 335 -32.49 -2.10 -18.61
CA TYR A 335 -32.02 -3.19 -17.76
C TYR A 335 -30.90 -2.75 -16.82
N TYR A 336 -29.94 -1.96 -17.31
CA TYR A 336 -28.80 -1.48 -16.52
C TYR A 336 -28.27 -0.14 -17.05
N ARG A 337 -27.44 0.53 -16.24
CA ARG A 337 -26.71 1.74 -16.64
C ARG A 337 -25.39 1.36 -17.29
N TYR A 338 -24.98 2.11 -18.29
CA TYR A 338 -23.67 2.06 -18.92
C TYR A 338 -23.42 3.41 -19.63
N THR A 339 -22.15 3.75 -19.83
CA THR A 339 -21.73 4.87 -20.68
C THR A 339 -20.73 4.33 -21.69
N PRO A 340 -21.05 4.32 -23.00
CA PRO A 340 -20.14 3.77 -23.98
C PRO A 340 -19.00 4.76 -24.28
N ASP A 341 -17.77 4.28 -24.29
CA ASP A 341 -16.61 4.98 -24.81
C ASP A 341 -16.77 5.29 -26.31
N ARG A 342 -15.94 6.20 -26.82
CA ARG A 342 -15.94 6.54 -28.25
C ARG A 342 -15.17 5.48 -29.03
N ALA A 343 -15.84 4.81 -29.98
CA ALA A 343 -15.33 3.63 -30.68
C ALA A 343 -13.88 3.77 -31.20
N ALA A 344 -13.53 4.91 -31.80
CA ALA A 344 -12.21 5.16 -32.37
C ALA A 344 -11.04 5.20 -31.36
N ASP A 345 -11.32 5.34 -30.05
CA ASP A 345 -10.29 5.39 -29.00
C ASP A 345 -10.00 4.00 -28.39
N LEU A 346 -10.86 3.00 -28.65
CA LEU A 346 -10.75 1.63 -28.13
C LEU A 346 -9.44 0.90 -28.48
N PRO A 347 -8.83 1.07 -29.68
CA PRO A 347 -7.52 0.48 -29.96
C PRO A 347 -6.40 1.00 -29.05
N GLY A 348 -6.61 2.11 -28.35
CA GLY A 348 -5.75 2.57 -27.26
C GLY A 348 -6.21 2.03 -25.90
N ILE A 349 -7.49 2.27 -25.56
CA ILE A 349 -8.08 1.90 -24.26
C ILE A 349 -7.88 0.41 -23.96
N LEU A 350 -8.19 -0.47 -24.92
CA LEU A 350 -8.16 -1.92 -24.69
C LEU A 350 -6.77 -2.53 -24.77
N LYS A 351 -5.82 -1.92 -25.51
CA LYS A 351 -4.40 -2.31 -25.43
C LYS A 351 -3.77 -1.94 -24.08
N ALA A 352 -4.28 -0.90 -23.42
CA ALA A 352 -3.81 -0.44 -22.11
C ALA A 352 -4.58 -1.07 -20.93
N GLY A 353 -5.81 -1.55 -21.15
CA GLY A 353 -6.73 -1.99 -20.10
C GLY A 353 -7.07 -3.47 -20.08
N ALA A 354 -7.18 -4.15 -21.25
CA ALA A 354 -7.72 -5.50 -21.31
C ALA A 354 -6.69 -6.60 -20.94
N GLY A 355 -7.19 -7.66 -20.30
CA GLY A 355 -6.40 -8.74 -19.73
C GLY A 355 -5.92 -8.47 -18.29
N PRO A 356 -5.10 -9.37 -17.71
CA PRO A 356 -4.74 -9.33 -16.30
C PRO A 356 -4.01 -8.06 -15.86
N ARG A 357 -4.19 -7.72 -14.60
CA ARG A 357 -3.79 -6.48 -13.92
C ARG A 357 -3.10 -6.79 -12.62
N GLU A 358 -2.03 -6.06 -12.30
CA GLU A 358 -1.33 -6.17 -11.01
C GLU A 358 -2.18 -5.71 -9.81
N ASP A 359 -3.18 -4.86 -10.08
CA ASP A 359 -4.01 -4.19 -9.07
C ASP A 359 -5.32 -4.95 -8.71
N ILE A 360 -5.53 -6.15 -9.25
CA ILE A 360 -6.66 -7.04 -8.94
C ILE A 360 -6.17 -8.31 -8.24
N GLY A 361 -6.96 -8.86 -7.32
CA GLY A 361 -6.77 -10.22 -6.77
C GLY A 361 -5.61 -10.36 -5.78
N THR A 362 -4.73 -9.37 -5.68
CA THR A 362 -3.66 -9.27 -4.70
C THR A 362 -4.19 -8.86 -3.32
N THR A 363 -3.70 -9.52 -2.26
CA THR A 363 -3.85 -9.05 -0.86
C THR A 363 -2.77 -8.05 -0.48
N ASN A 364 -1.58 -8.17 -1.09
CA ASN A 364 -0.51 -7.18 -1.06
C ASN A 364 -0.58 -6.28 -2.30
N GLY A 365 -1.80 -5.90 -2.66
CA GLY A 365 -2.06 -5.09 -3.83
C GLY A 365 -1.55 -3.68 -3.64
N THR A 366 -0.37 -3.39 -4.18
CA THR A 366 -0.03 -2.03 -4.60
C THR A 366 -0.92 -1.65 -5.79
N GLN A 367 -2.21 -1.47 -5.52
CA GLN A 367 -2.80 -0.25 -6.02
C GLN A 367 -1.88 0.88 -5.58
N ALA A 368 -1.55 1.79 -6.50
CA ALA A 368 -1.61 3.18 -6.10
C ALA A 368 -3.07 3.40 -5.70
N VAL A 369 -3.40 3.11 -4.43
CA VAL A 369 -4.69 3.50 -3.82
C VAL A 369 -4.87 4.94 -4.25
N ARG A 370 -5.99 5.26 -4.91
CA ARG A 370 -6.29 6.63 -5.32
C ARG A 370 -6.33 7.47 -4.06
N ALA A 371 -5.18 8.04 -3.71
CA ALA A 371 -4.91 8.35 -2.33
C ALA A 371 -5.92 9.39 -1.90
N THR A 372 -6.66 9.12 -0.82
CA THR A 372 -7.83 9.94 -0.48
C THR A 372 -7.35 11.37 -0.32
N THR A 373 -7.70 12.21 -1.31
CA THR A 373 -6.98 13.46 -1.51
C THR A 373 -7.72 14.54 -0.76
N LEU A 374 -7.23 14.85 0.44
CA LEU A 374 -7.77 15.91 1.27
C LEU A 374 -7.07 17.21 0.92
N THR A 375 -7.80 18.21 0.44
CA THR A 375 -7.19 19.50 0.05
C THR A 375 -7.26 20.51 1.18
N VAL A 376 -6.10 21.08 1.54
CA VAL A 376 -5.96 22.14 2.53
C VAL A 376 -5.57 23.42 1.82
N ALA A 377 -6.35 24.48 1.95
CA ALA A 377 -5.97 25.81 1.49
C ALA A 377 -6.56 26.89 2.40
N LYS A 378 -5.69 27.80 2.87
CA LYS A 378 -6.03 28.83 3.87
C LYS A 378 -7.11 29.81 3.39
N ASP A 379 -7.11 30.12 2.09
CA ASP A 379 -8.08 30.97 1.39
C ASP A 379 -9.50 30.37 1.32
N GLY A 380 -9.61 29.03 1.38
CA GLY A 380 -10.85 28.26 1.26
C GLY A 380 -11.09 27.64 -0.10
N SER A 381 -10.09 27.60 -0.99
CA SER A 381 -10.16 26.86 -2.26
C SER A 381 -10.06 25.33 -2.07
N GLY A 382 -9.58 24.88 -0.92
CA GLY A 382 -9.54 23.47 -0.50
C GLY A 382 -10.67 23.10 0.45
N GLN A 383 -10.89 21.79 0.63
CA GLN A 383 -11.88 21.21 1.55
C GLN A 383 -11.68 21.68 3.00
N TYR A 384 -10.43 21.91 3.42
CA TYR A 384 -10.06 22.33 4.77
C TYR A 384 -9.23 23.61 4.74
N ARG A 385 -9.34 24.44 5.79
CA ARG A 385 -8.50 25.65 6.00
C ARG A 385 -7.34 25.45 6.99
N SER A 386 -7.17 24.22 7.48
CA SER A 386 -6.18 23.82 8.50
C SER A 386 -5.71 22.40 8.21
N VAL A 387 -4.43 22.14 8.44
CA VAL A 387 -3.80 20.83 8.27
C VAL A 387 -4.29 19.86 9.33
N GLN A 388 -4.41 20.29 10.60
CA GLN A 388 -4.93 19.42 11.66
C GLN A 388 -6.35 18.94 11.34
N ARG A 389 -7.24 19.79 10.81
CA ARG A 389 -8.60 19.37 10.44
C ARG A 389 -8.64 18.32 9.31
N ALA A 390 -7.69 18.35 8.39
CA ALA A 390 -7.56 17.29 7.39
C ALA A 390 -7.04 15.98 8.02
N VAL A 391 -6.08 16.06 8.96
CA VAL A 391 -5.62 14.90 9.75
C VAL A 391 -6.75 14.35 10.63
N ASP A 392 -7.62 15.19 11.18
CA ASP A 392 -8.79 14.79 11.97
C ASP A 392 -9.81 14.02 11.11
N ALA A 393 -9.99 14.41 9.85
CA ALA A 393 -10.89 13.78 8.89
C ALA A 393 -10.41 12.41 8.36
N VAL A 394 -9.11 12.08 8.47
CA VAL A 394 -8.60 10.74 8.15
C VAL A 394 -9.26 9.70 9.09
N PRO A 395 -9.80 8.58 8.59
CA PRO A 395 -10.42 7.56 9.44
C PRO A 395 -9.47 6.95 10.48
N ALA A 396 -10.00 6.58 11.66
CA ALA A 396 -9.26 5.74 12.59
C ALA A 396 -9.22 4.29 12.07
N GLY A 397 -8.07 3.62 12.21
CA GLY A 397 -7.82 2.30 11.63
C GLY A 397 -7.63 2.32 10.11
N ASN A 398 -7.33 3.49 9.52
CA ASN A 398 -7.12 3.65 8.08
C ASN A 398 -6.08 2.65 7.52
N THR A 399 -6.45 1.86 6.52
CA THR A 399 -5.59 0.82 5.91
C THR A 399 -5.09 1.18 4.50
N ALA A 400 -5.21 2.45 4.09
CA ALA A 400 -5.04 2.85 2.70
C ALA A 400 -4.45 4.28 2.60
N PRO A 401 -3.50 4.56 1.69
CA PRO A 401 -2.91 5.90 1.53
C PRO A 401 -3.91 7.08 1.47
N VAL A 402 -3.68 8.08 2.31
CA VAL A 402 -4.42 9.34 2.37
C VAL A 402 -3.43 10.49 2.18
N VAL A 403 -3.56 11.25 1.08
CA VAL A 403 -2.66 12.37 0.77
C VAL A 403 -3.35 13.68 1.09
N ILE A 404 -2.86 14.36 2.13
CA ILE A 404 -3.27 15.70 2.50
C ILE A 404 -2.44 16.68 1.65
N ARG A 405 -3.07 17.22 0.61
CA ARG A 405 -2.47 18.20 -0.32
C ARG A 405 -2.65 19.61 0.23
N ILE A 406 -1.54 20.23 0.64
CA ILE A 406 -1.50 21.52 1.31
C ILE A 406 -1.05 22.59 0.32
N ALA A 407 -1.93 23.54 0.02
CA ALA A 407 -1.64 24.66 -0.87
C ALA A 407 -0.67 25.68 -0.23
N PRO A 408 0.12 26.42 -1.02
CA PRO A 408 1.05 27.44 -0.53
C PRO A 408 0.49 28.40 0.52
N GLY A 409 1.34 28.76 1.48
CA GLY A 409 1.03 29.66 2.59
C GLY A 409 1.60 29.19 3.94
N THR A 410 1.49 30.07 4.93
CA THR A 410 1.89 29.79 6.32
C THR A 410 0.69 29.33 7.14
N TYR A 411 0.77 28.11 7.67
CA TYR A 411 -0.17 27.47 8.57
C TYR A 411 0.42 27.54 9.98
N ARG A 412 -0.09 28.45 10.82
CA ARG A 412 0.27 28.50 12.24
C ARG A 412 -0.71 27.62 13.01
N GLU A 413 -0.30 26.38 13.26
CA GLU A 413 -1.05 25.37 14.00
C GLU A 413 -0.11 24.23 14.43
N THR A 414 -0.39 23.62 15.59
CA THR A 414 0.21 22.33 15.96
C THR A 414 -0.51 21.19 15.24
N VAL A 415 0.23 20.28 14.58
CA VAL A 415 -0.32 19.14 13.86
C VAL A 415 0.10 17.82 14.53
N ARG A 416 -0.85 16.99 14.94
CA ARG A 416 -0.61 15.66 15.48
C ARG A 416 -1.31 14.59 14.64
N VAL A 417 -0.52 13.69 14.06
CA VAL A 417 -0.97 12.49 13.34
C VAL A 417 -0.93 11.31 14.32
N PRO A 418 -2.07 10.90 14.92
CA PRO A 418 -2.09 9.90 15.98
C PRO A 418 -1.87 8.48 15.45
N SER A 419 -1.34 7.60 16.30
CA SER A 419 -0.94 6.22 15.94
C SER A 419 -2.03 5.33 15.35
N ASN A 420 -3.31 5.67 15.54
CA ASN A 420 -4.44 4.98 14.93
C ASN A 420 -4.79 5.48 13.51
N LYS A 421 -3.94 6.27 12.85
CA LYS A 421 -4.14 6.80 11.49
C LYS A 421 -2.90 6.60 10.59
N PRO A 422 -2.48 5.35 10.30
CA PRO A 422 -1.33 5.08 9.44
C PRO A 422 -1.61 5.38 7.95
N HIS A 423 -0.56 5.30 7.13
CA HIS A 423 -0.59 5.58 5.68
C HIS A 423 -1.00 7.03 5.32
N VAL A 424 -0.66 8.02 6.17
CA VAL A 424 -0.93 9.44 5.92
C VAL A 424 0.27 10.11 5.27
N THR A 425 0.03 10.86 4.19
CA THR A 425 1.04 11.69 3.52
C THR A 425 0.67 13.17 3.63
N LEU A 426 1.54 13.99 4.22
CA LEU A 426 1.47 15.45 4.07
C LEU A 426 2.27 15.87 2.84
N GLN A 427 1.63 16.54 1.87
CA GLN A 427 2.26 16.99 0.64
C GLN A 427 1.99 18.47 0.39
N GLY A 428 3.04 19.31 0.36
CA GLY A 428 2.91 20.67 -0.15
C GLY A 428 2.72 20.67 -1.67
N THR A 429 1.89 21.58 -2.19
CA THR A 429 1.58 21.70 -3.63
C THR A 429 2.23 22.91 -4.30
N GLY A 430 3.20 23.55 -3.65
CA GLY A 430 4.02 24.60 -4.24
C GLY A 430 5.00 24.07 -5.28
N GLY A 431 5.61 25.00 -6.03
CA GLY A 431 6.75 24.69 -6.90
C GLY A 431 8.07 24.54 -6.13
N SER A 432 8.09 24.93 -4.86
CA SER A 432 9.17 24.67 -3.91
C SER A 432 8.64 24.31 -2.54
N ARG A 433 9.39 23.46 -1.83
CA ARG A 433 9.20 23.13 -0.40
C ARG A 433 9.14 24.34 0.54
N LYS A 434 9.59 25.52 0.08
CA LYS A 434 9.50 26.80 0.81
C LYS A 434 8.11 27.45 0.75
N ASP A 435 7.30 27.10 -0.25
CA ASP A 435 6.03 27.77 -0.53
C ASP A 435 4.94 27.41 0.50
N THR A 436 5.10 26.27 1.18
CA THR A 436 4.15 25.73 2.16
C THR A 436 4.87 25.54 3.49
N LEU A 437 4.43 26.25 4.53
CA LEU A 437 5.06 26.24 5.86
C LEU A 437 4.05 25.91 6.96
N ILE A 438 4.31 24.85 7.73
CA ILE A 438 3.63 24.60 9.02
C ILE A 438 4.57 25.05 10.13
N VAL A 439 4.09 25.91 11.04
CA VAL A 439 4.91 26.55 12.07
C VAL A 439 4.17 26.71 13.40
N GLU A 440 4.84 26.53 14.53
CA GLU A 440 4.37 27.03 15.83
C GLU A 440 5.53 27.37 16.79
N GLY A 441 5.29 28.22 17.79
CA GLY A 441 6.33 28.75 18.69
C GLY A 441 6.38 28.13 20.09
N HIS A 442 6.24 26.80 20.22
CA HIS A 442 6.20 26.12 21.53
C HIS A 442 7.59 25.66 22.01
N ALA A 443 7.89 25.86 23.31
CA ALA A 443 9.06 25.29 23.99
C ALA A 443 8.67 24.35 25.14
N SER A 444 9.59 23.46 25.52
CA SER A 444 9.39 22.41 26.53
C SER A 444 8.93 22.94 27.89
N GLY A 445 9.42 24.10 28.32
CA GLY A 445 9.08 24.76 29.59
C GLY A 445 7.76 25.54 29.56
N MET A 446 7.21 25.85 28.38
CA MET A 446 5.97 26.61 28.28
C MET A 446 4.79 25.83 28.90
N THR A 447 3.91 26.54 29.60
CA THR A 447 2.67 25.97 30.14
C THR A 447 1.73 25.61 28.99
N LYS A 448 1.21 24.38 28.99
CA LYS A 448 0.28 23.89 27.97
C LYS A 448 -1.19 24.07 28.41
N PRO A 449 -2.15 24.11 27.46
CA PRO A 449 -3.57 24.01 27.79
C PRO A 449 -3.87 22.78 28.67
N GLY A 450 -4.64 22.98 29.74
CA GLY A 450 -4.91 21.94 30.75
C GLY A 450 -3.88 21.84 31.89
N GLY A 451 -2.76 22.58 31.81
CA GLY A 451 -1.78 22.69 32.89
C GLY A 451 -0.57 21.76 32.78
N GLY A 452 0.44 22.04 33.62
CA GLY A 452 1.79 21.53 33.44
C GLY A 452 2.49 22.13 32.21
N THR A 453 3.70 21.68 31.92
CA THR A 453 4.46 22.15 30.74
C THR A 453 4.24 21.23 29.53
N TYR A 454 4.63 21.68 28.33
CA TYR A 454 4.64 20.83 27.14
C TYR A 454 5.61 19.65 27.26
N GLY A 455 6.82 19.88 27.81
CA GLY A 455 7.96 18.98 27.71
C GLY A 455 8.50 18.89 26.27
N THR A 456 9.75 18.45 26.10
CA THR A 456 10.42 18.43 24.78
C THR A 456 9.56 17.71 23.72
N GLY A 457 9.13 16.48 23.98
CA GLY A 457 8.29 15.71 23.04
C GLY A 457 6.90 16.29 22.78
N GLY A 458 6.41 17.19 23.65
CA GLY A 458 5.13 17.89 23.49
C GLY A 458 5.25 19.30 22.90
N SER A 459 6.46 19.85 22.78
CA SER A 459 6.73 21.14 22.11
C SER A 459 6.72 21.05 20.57
N ALA A 460 6.54 19.84 20.04
CA ALA A 460 6.58 19.54 18.61
C ALA A 460 5.50 20.27 17.82
N THR A 461 5.89 21.13 16.86
CA THR A 461 4.96 21.73 15.90
C THR A 461 4.24 20.65 15.10
N VAL A 462 4.96 19.63 14.62
CA VAL A 462 4.38 18.43 14.02
C VAL A 462 4.79 17.18 14.80
N ALA A 463 3.81 16.39 15.26
CA ALA A 463 4.00 15.13 15.95
C ALA A 463 3.38 13.96 15.15
N VAL A 464 4.23 13.05 14.67
CA VAL A 464 3.87 11.87 13.88
C VAL A 464 4.00 10.63 14.75
N GLU A 465 2.88 10.02 15.14
CA GLU A 465 2.83 8.77 15.90
C GLU A 465 2.34 7.59 15.04
N ALA A 466 2.03 7.83 13.77
CA ALA A 466 1.46 6.88 12.84
C ALA A 466 2.50 6.19 11.95
N ASP A 467 2.39 4.87 11.83
CA ASP A 467 3.19 4.04 10.92
C ASP A 467 2.92 4.36 9.45
N ASP A 468 3.90 4.09 8.57
CA ASP A 468 3.83 4.33 7.12
C ASP A 468 3.50 5.80 6.73
N PHE A 469 3.92 6.75 7.57
CA PHE A 469 3.74 8.18 7.32
C PHE A 469 4.76 8.74 6.31
N THR A 470 4.33 9.70 5.48
CA THR A 470 5.22 10.50 4.62
C THR A 470 5.00 12.01 4.79
N ALA A 471 6.07 12.81 4.78
CA ALA A 471 5.97 14.25 4.53
C ALA A 471 6.85 14.63 3.32
N ARG A 472 6.31 15.43 2.39
CA ARG A 472 7.01 15.84 1.16
C ARG A 472 6.72 17.26 0.64
N ASN A 473 7.71 17.90 0.03
CA ASN A 473 7.63 19.23 -0.62
C ASN A 473 7.04 20.33 0.28
N LEU A 474 7.49 20.42 1.54
CA LEU A 474 7.00 21.41 2.50
C LEU A 474 8.05 21.76 3.57
N SER A 475 7.80 22.86 4.27
CA SER A 475 8.60 23.34 5.39
C SER A 475 7.87 23.11 6.72
N LEU A 476 8.61 22.62 7.71
CA LEU A 476 8.18 22.46 9.10
C LEU A 476 9.09 23.31 9.99
N ALA A 477 8.54 24.17 10.84
CA ALA A 477 9.35 24.99 11.72
C ALA A 477 8.81 25.02 13.15
N ASN A 478 9.72 25.09 14.12
CA ASN A 478 9.40 25.70 15.41
C ASN A 478 10.02 27.10 15.42
N ASP A 479 9.22 28.13 15.70
CA ASP A 479 9.66 29.53 15.73
C ASP A 479 9.67 30.15 17.12
N PHE A 480 9.87 29.31 18.15
CA PHE A 480 10.13 29.74 19.52
C PHE A 480 11.32 30.71 19.60
N ASP A 481 11.07 31.86 20.21
CA ASP A 481 12.02 32.96 20.30
C ASP A 481 12.89 32.84 21.57
N GLU A 482 14.02 32.12 21.48
CA GLU A 482 14.99 32.01 22.59
C GLU A 482 15.43 33.40 23.12
N ALA A 483 15.55 34.42 22.25
CA ALA A 483 16.00 35.76 22.66
C ALA A 483 15.00 36.48 23.58
N ARG A 484 13.70 36.32 23.34
CA ARG A 484 12.62 36.91 24.16
C ARG A 484 12.20 36.05 25.36
N ASN A 485 12.69 34.82 25.46
CA ASN A 485 12.26 33.85 26.47
C ASN A 485 13.41 33.30 27.33
N GLN A 486 14.48 34.08 27.51
CA GLN A 486 15.66 33.70 28.31
C GLN A 486 15.34 33.29 29.75
N GLN A 487 14.25 33.82 30.32
CA GLN A 487 13.71 33.50 31.64
C GLN A 487 12.97 32.14 31.73
N LEU A 488 12.82 31.43 30.61
CA LEU A 488 12.12 30.15 30.56
C LEU A 488 13.10 29.00 30.84
N ASP A 489 12.87 28.28 31.94
CA ASP A 489 13.48 26.97 32.18
C ASP A 489 12.86 25.94 31.22
N GLY A 490 13.65 25.46 30.26
CA GLY A 490 13.20 24.53 29.21
C GLY A 490 12.89 25.24 27.89
N GLN A 491 13.93 25.42 27.07
CA GLN A 491 13.88 26.13 25.79
C GLN A 491 13.91 25.17 24.58
N GLN A 492 13.81 23.85 24.81
CA GLN A 492 13.79 22.83 23.75
C GLN A 492 12.53 22.99 22.89
N ALA A 493 12.69 23.17 21.58
CA ALA A 493 11.65 23.66 20.68
C ALA A 493 11.57 22.78 19.42
N VAL A 494 10.86 21.66 19.53
CA VAL A 494 10.80 20.65 18.46
C VAL A 494 9.95 21.15 17.27
N ALA A 495 10.48 21.03 16.05
CA ALA A 495 9.76 21.31 14.82
C ALA A 495 9.02 20.07 14.30
N LEU A 496 9.70 18.92 14.30
CA LEU A 496 9.13 17.62 13.93
C LEU A 496 9.52 16.55 14.95
N ARG A 497 8.54 15.82 15.45
CA ARG A 497 8.72 14.57 16.20
C ARG A 497 8.17 13.40 15.38
N THR A 498 8.99 12.37 15.16
CA THR A 498 8.52 11.03 14.77
C THR A 498 8.42 10.14 15.99
N ALA A 499 7.47 9.20 16.02
CA ALA A 499 7.30 8.22 17.09
C ALA A 499 6.67 6.93 16.56
N ALA A 500 7.07 6.51 15.36
CA ALA A 500 6.45 5.46 14.56
C ALA A 500 7.49 4.68 13.73
N ASP A 501 7.06 3.66 12.98
CA ASP A 501 7.88 2.92 12.02
C ASP A 501 7.53 3.23 10.56
N ARG A 502 8.52 3.11 9.67
CA ARG A 502 8.40 3.33 8.21
C ARG A 502 8.03 4.78 7.84
N VAL A 503 8.68 5.75 8.50
CA VAL A 503 8.45 7.19 8.28
C VAL A 503 9.38 7.75 7.18
N ARG A 504 8.82 8.23 6.07
CA ARG A 504 9.57 8.93 4.99
C ARG A 504 9.48 10.44 5.14
N LEU A 505 10.62 11.13 5.08
CA LEU A 505 10.74 12.59 5.14
C LEU A 505 11.55 13.04 3.92
N ASP A 506 10.90 13.68 2.95
CA ASP A 506 11.44 13.84 1.60
C ASP A 506 11.27 15.27 1.09
N ASP A 507 12.23 15.84 0.38
CA ASP A 507 12.12 17.19 -0.19
C ASP A 507 11.66 18.25 0.86
N LEU A 508 12.13 18.15 2.12
CA LEU A 508 11.69 19.00 3.24
C LEU A 508 12.66 20.15 3.58
N ILE A 509 12.15 21.08 4.38
CA ILE A 509 12.95 21.90 5.30
C ILE A 509 12.39 21.68 6.71
N VAL A 510 13.23 21.28 7.67
CA VAL A 510 12.86 21.20 9.09
C VAL A 510 13.73 22.20 9.86
N SER A 511 13.13 23.17 10.54
CA SER A 511 13.84 24.34 11.09
C SER A 511 13.49 24.64 12.55
N GLY A 512 14.51 24.96 13.35
CA GLY A 512 14.35 25.33 14.76
C GLY A 512 15.63 25.94 15.32
N ASP A 513 15.88 25.69 16.61
CA ASP A 513 17.11 26.10 17.31
C ASP A 513 17.67 24.96 18.16
N GLN A 514 17.22 24.83 19.41
CA GLN A 514 17.51 23.66 20.23
C GLN A 514 16.43 22.56 20.01
N ASP A 515 16.87 21.30 19.89
CA ASP A 515 16.02 20.11 19.78
C ASP A 515 15.11 20.09 18.51
N THR A 516 15.56 20.62 17.36
CA THR A 516 14.73 20.77 16.13
C THR A 516 14.00 19.50 15.67
N LEU A 517 14.69 18.36 15.55
CA LEU A 517 14.17 17.13 14.92
C LEU A 517 14.29 15.93 15.89
N LEU A 518 13.16 15.53 16.47
CA LEU A 518 13.06 14.41 17.40
C LEU A 518 12.70 13.11 16.67
N LEU A 519 13.72 12.33 16.34
CA LEU A 519 13.61 11.00 15.73
C LEU A 519 13.39 9.94 16.82
N ASP A 520 12.18 9.89 17.36
CA ASP A 520 11.77 9.02 18.47
C ASP A 520 11.05 7.74 17.98
N THR A 521 10.82 6.78 18.89
CA THR A 521 10.00 5.58 18.64
C THR A 521 8.86 5.47 19.64
N ALA A 522 7.75 4.81 19.26
CA ALA A 522 6.52 4.73 20.06
C ALA A 522 6.76 4.27 21.52
N ALA A 523 7.70 3.35 21.72
CA ALA A 523 8.25 2.96 23.02
C ALA A 523 9.72 2.49 22.85
N LYS A 524 10.43 2.22 23.96
CA LYS A 524 11.86 1.85 23.95
C LYS A 524 12.15 0.51 23.25
N ASP A 525 11.23 -0.44 23.38
CA ASP A 525 11.23 -1.77 22.77
C ASP A 525 10.72 -1.79 21.32
N ARG A 526 9.94 -0.78 20.91
CA ARG A 526 9.39 -0.68 19.56
C ARG A 526 10.44 -0.19 18.56
N THR A 527 10.58 -0.95 17.46
CA THR A 527 11.21 -0.48 16.23
C THR A 527 10.53 0.79 15.74
N GLY A 528 11.32 1.72 15.21
CA GLY A 528 10.85 2.86 14.45
C GLY A 528 11.93 3.28 13.48
N ARG A 529 11.72 3.02 12.18
CA ARG A 529 12.62 3.37 11.08
C ARG A 529 12.19 4.69 10.46
N VAL A 530 13.17 5.57 10.23
CA VAL A 530 12.98 6.85 9.56
C VAL A 530 13.95 6.94 8.38
N TYR A 531 13.45 7.34 7.21
CA TYR A 531 14.28 7.70 6.05
C TYR A 531 14.04 9.17 5.73
N LEU A 532 15.01 10.01 6.07
CA LEU A 532 15.04 11.43 5.73
C LEU A 532 15.97 11.62 4.53
N THR A 533 15.46 12.21 3.45
CA THR A 533 16.21 12.28 2.20
C THR A 533 16.02 13.60 1.44
N ASP A 534 17.05 14.02 0.71
CA ASP A 534 17.07 15.19 -0.19
C ASP A 534 16.58 16.50 0.48
N SER A 535 16.66 16.55 1.83
CA SER A 535 16.03 17.52 2.74
C SER A 535 17.03 18.45 3.45
N TYR A 536 16.55 19.56 3.99
CA TYR A 536 17.31 20.46 4.89
C TYR A 536 16.87 20.29 6.35
N VAL A 537 17.81 20.25 7.29
CA VAL A 537 17.54 20.29 8.73
C VAL A 537 18.37 21.39 9.38
N ILE A 538 17.74 22.34 10.08
CA ILE A 538 18.36 23.58 10.57
C ILE A 538 18.26 23.68 12.09
N GLY A 539 19.38 23.87 12.79
CA GLY A 539 19.39 24.04 14.24
C GLY A 539 20.78 24.29 14.84
N ASN A 540 20.85 24.31 16.17
CA ASN A 540 22.07 24.60 16.93
C ASN A 540 22.42 23.52 17.97
N THR A 541 21.51 23.15 18.86
CA THR A 541 21.80 22.26 20.00
C THR A 541 20.96 20.99 19.88
N ASP A 542 21.62 19.82 19.87
CA ASP A 542 21.00 18.49 19.82
C ASP A 542 19.95 18.36 18.70
N PHE A 543 20.16 19.03 17.57
CA PHE A 543 19.07 19.34 16.65
C PHE A 543 18.59 18.16 15.80
N VAL A 544 19.28 17.02 15.83
CA VAL A 544 18.80 15.69 15.42
C VAL A 544 19.01 14.71 16.58
N PHE A 545 17.94 14.32 17.27
CA PHE A 545 18.04 13.55 18.52
C PHE A 545 16.91 12.53 18.67
N GLY A 546 17.06 11.56 19.57
CA GLY A 546 16.08 10.48 19.77
C GLY A 546 16.59 9.07 19.51
N ARG A 547 15.68 8.10 19.58
CA ARG A 547 16.00 6.66 19.69
C ARG A 547 15.72 5.83 18.44
N ALA A 548 15.29 6.46 17.34
CA ALA A 548 14.92 5.79 16.10
C ALA A 548 16.12 5.21 15.34
N THR A 549 15.83 4.22 14.49
CA THR A 549 16.76 3.75 13.46
C THR A 549 16.59 4.66 12.25
N ALA A 550 17.41 5.71 12.16
CA ALA A 550 17.23 6.77 11.18
C ALA A 550 18.36 6.81 10.16
N VAL A 551 18.00 6.99 8.88
CA VAL A 551 18.95 7.34 7.82
C VAL A 551 18.67 8.78 7.38
N VAL A 552 19.73 9.56 7.23
CA VAL A 552 19.72 10.92 6.66
C VAL A 552 20.59 10.89 5.41
N ASP A 553 19.98 11.03 4.23
CA ASP A 553 20.61 10.73 2.94
C ASP A 553 20.48 11.88 1.93
N ARG A 554 21.55 12.23 1.21
CA ARG A 554 21.60 13.36 0.25
C ARG A 554 21.11 14.70 0.82
N SER A 555 21.22 14.89 2.13
CA SER A 555 20.61 16.01 2.87
C SER A 555 21.62 17.07 3.30
N VAL A 556 21.13 18.23 3.72
CA VAL A 556 21.94 19.33 4.26
C VAL A 556 21.54 19.61 5.70
N LEU A 557 22.47 19.39 6.62
CA LEU A 557 22.33 19.72 8.04
C LEU A 557 22.97 21.10 8.24
N THR A 558 22.12 22.14 8.32
CA THR A 558 22.52 23.54 8.38
C THR A 558 22.76 23.98 9.82
N LEU A 559 24.01 24.32 10.11
CA LEU A 559 24.46 24.77 11.42
C LEU A 559 24.08 26.24 11.62
N LYS A 560 23.38 26.55 12.72
CA LYS A 560 22.82 27.87 13.03
C LYS A 560 23.48 28.47 14.27
N LYS A 561 23.70 29.80 14.28
CA LYS A 561 24.11 30.55 15.48
C LYS A 561 22.96 30.56 16.49
N ARG A 562 23.26 30.43 17.80
CA ARG A 562 22.27 30.67 18.87
C ARG A 562 21.79 32.12 18.88
N TRP A 563 20.71 32.41 19.59
CA TRP A 563 20.10 33.74 19.68
C TRP A 563 21.08 34.88 20.05
N ASN A 564 22.11 34.58 20.84
CA ASN A 564 23.16 35.51 21.25
C ASN A 564 24.34 35.61 20.27
N GLY A 565 24.21 35.07 19.05
CA GLY A 565 25.24 35.03 18.02
C GLY A 565 26.32 33.97 18.20
N THR A 566 26.32 33.21 19.31
CA THR A 566 27.35 32.18 19.54
C THR A 566 27.18 30.98 18.58
N SER A 567 28.31 30.41 18.18
CA SER A 567 28.38 29.31 17.19
C SER A 567 28.52 27.92 17.82
N ALA A 568 28.29 27.76 19.13
CA ALA A 568 28.47 26.47 19.80
C ALA A 568 27.23 25.57 19.66
N GLY A 569 27.43 24.30 19.33
CA GLY A 569 26.33 23.37 19.08
C GLY A 569 26.74 21.90 18.88
N TYR A 570 25.73 21.05 18.70
CA TYR A 570 25.85 19.60 18.53
C TYR A 570 24.86 19.14 17.46
N VAL A 571 25.34 18.40 16.46
CA VAL A 571 24.50 17.97 15.33
C VAL A 571 23.58 16.82 15.72
N THR A 572 24.10 15.79 16.39
CA THR A 572 23.30 14.63 16.84
C THR A 572 23.32 14.40 18.35
N ALA A 573 22.20 13.93 18.89
CA ALA A 573 22.09 13.42 20.26
C ALA A 573 21.26 12.11 20.29
N PRO A 574 21.80 11.00 19.75
CA PRO A 574 21.09 9.72 19.73
C PRO A 574 20.85 9.17 21.15
N SER A 575 19.69 8.54 21.34
CA SER A 575 19.29 7.81 22.55
C SER A 575 18.91 6.35 22.23
N THR A 576 19.59 5.77 21.24
CA THR A 576 19.39 4.43 20.71
C THR A 576 19.51 3.35 21.81
N PRO A 577 18.59 2.37 21.92
CA PRO A 577 18.76 1.25 22.84
C PRO A 577 19.73 0.18 22.32
N ALA A 578 20.33 -0.57 23.25
CA ALA A 578 21.24 -1.67 22.96
C ALA A 578 20.69 -2.65 21.91
N GLY A 579 21.56 -3.06 20.98
CA GLY A 579 21.22 -3.99 19.90
C GLY A 579 20.39 -3.39 18.76
N ARG A 580 19.97 -2.12 18.82
CA ARG A 580 19.32 -1.42 17.70
C ARG A 580 20.32 -0.58 16.89
N LYS A 581 20.08 -0.42 15.60
CA LYS A 581 20.79 0.55 14.74
C LYS A 581 20.29 1.98 15.06
N GLY A 582 21.20 2.94 15.20
CA GLY A 582 20.89 4.33 15.56
C GLY A 582 20.77 5.25 14.35
N PHE A 583 21.55 6.33 14.31
CA PHE A 583 21.55 7.28 13.19
C PHE A 583 22.67 6.97 12.17
N LEU A 584 22.32 7.03 10.88
CA LEU A 584 23.24 6.94 9.75
C LEU A 584 23.08 8.18 8.88
N ILE A 585 24.02 9.12 8.97
CA ILE A 585 24.10 10.26 8.06
C ILE A 585 24.99 9.84 6.90
N THR A 586 24.45 9.80 5.69
CA THR A 586 25.15 9.34 4.47
C THR A 586 24.99 10.30 3.31
N ARG A 587 26.00 10.41 2.44
CA ARG A 587 26.01 11.23 1.20
C ARG A 587 25.54 12.69 1.39
N SER A 588 25.68 13.24 2.59
CA SER A 588 25.06 14.49 3.03
C SER A 588 26.10 15.60 3.24
N THR A 589 25.65 16.82 3.52
CA THR A 589 26.52 17.96 3.86
C THR A 589 26.19 18.49 5.24
N ILE A 590 27.19 18.75 6.08
CA ILE A 590 27.05 19.33 7.42
C ILE A 590 27.88 20.62 7.48
N ASP A 591 27.23 21.78 7.38
CA ASP A 591 27.91 23.08 7.28
C ASP A 591 26.96 24.25 7.63
N GLY A 592 27.47 25.47 7.80
CA GLY A 592 26.64 26.66 8.02
C GLY A 592 27.42 27.95 8.28
N ASP A 593 26.71 29.08 8.31
CA ASP A 593 27.26 30.38 8.71
C ASP A 593 27.45 30.42 10.24
N VAL A 594 28.49 29.74 10.71
CA VAL A 594 28.94 29.64 12.10
C VAL A 594 30.48 29.57 12.13
N SER A 595 31.11 29.87 13.26
CA SER A 595 32.58 29.88 13.36
C SER A 595 33.22 28.51 13.08
N ALA A 596 34.45 28.47 12.56
CA ALA A 596 35.18 27.22 12.38
C ALA A 596 35.45 26.49 13.71
N GLY A 597 35.45 25.16 13.71
CA GLY A 597 35.75 24.32 14.89
C GLY A 597 34.79 24.51 16.09
N SER A 598 33.55 24.92 15.83
CA SER A 598 32.58 25.31 16.85
C SER A 598 31.52 24.24 17.19
N PHE A 599 31.22 23.33 16.26
CA PHE A 599 30.21 22.26 16.40
C PHE A 599 30.82 20.86 16.62
N HIS A 600 30.14 20.04 17.42
CA HIS A 600 30.33 18.59 17.49
C HIS A 600 29.38 17.87 16.51
N LEU A 601 29.81 16.74 15.93
CA LEU A 601 28.92 15.83 15.20
C LEU A 601 27.90 15.15 16.14
N GLY A 602 28.22 14.97 17.42
CA GLY A 602 27.23 14.55 18.40
C GLY A 602 27.74 14.17 19.79
N ARG A 603 26.81 13.70 20.62
CA ARG A 603 27.01 13.30 22.02
C ARG A 603 25.96 12.25 22.50
N PRO A 604 26.23 11.45 23.54
CA PRO A 604 25.40 10.30 23.92
C PRO A 604 24.19 10.70 24.78
N TRP A 605 22.98 10.72 24.23
CA TRP A 605 21.80 11.07 25.01
C TRP A 605 21.22 9.87 25.76
N HIS A 606 21.74 9.60 26.96
CA HIS A 606 21.09 8.68 27.89
C HIS A 606 19.82 9.32 28.47
N ALA A 607 18.73 9.22 27.71
CA ALA A 607 17.44 9.84 28.04
C ALA A 607 16.96 9.41 29.44
N GLY A 608 16.74 10.39 30.33
CA GLY A 608 16.36 10.15 31.72
C GLY A 608 17.47 9.55 32.61
N GLY A 609 18.72 9.50 32.15
CA GLY A 609 19.83 8.82 32.84
C GLY A 609 19.87 7.31 32.60
N ASP A 610 19.19 6.82 31.56
CA ASP A 610 19.10 5.38 31.27
C ASP A 610 20.43 4.81 30.74
N ALA A 611 21.24 4.28 31.66
CA ALA A 611 22.50 3.59 31.41
C ALA A 611 22.38 2.26 30.65
N SER A 612 21.18 1.84 30.23
CA SER A 612 20.96 0.68 29.34
C SER A 612 20.61 1.07 27.90
N LEU A 613 20.80 2.35 27.57
CA LEU A 613 20.91 2.81 26.20
C LEU A 613 22.34 2.61 25.68
N ASP A 614 22.47 2.62 24.37
CA ASP A 614 23.67 2.40 23.57
C ASP A 614 23.61 3.38 22.37
N PRO A 615 23.65 4.71 22.60
CA PRO A 615 23.70 5.74 21.56
C PRO A 615 24.56 5.40 20.34
N GLN A 616 24.01 5.65 19.14
CA GLN A 616 24.74 5.46 17.89
C GLN A 616 24.51 6.59 16.89
N THR A 617 25.60 7.20 16.41
CA THR A 617 25.64 7.99 15.17
C THR A 617 26.84 7.54 14.32
N THR A 618 26.58 7.19 13.05
CA THR A 618 27.61 7.06 12.02
C THR A 618 27.43 8.14 10.96
N VAL A 619 28.52 8.84 10.61
CA VAL A 619 28.53 9.81 9.50
C VAL A 619 29.45 9.31 8.40
N ARG A 620 28.91 9.03 7.21
CA ARG A 620 29.66 8.42 6.11
C ARG A 620 29.49 9.08 4.75
N ASP A 621 30.49 8.97 3.89
CA ASP A 621 30.51 9.44 2.50
C ASP A 621 30.05 10.91 2.33
N SER A 622 30.19 11.71 3.39
CA SER A 622 29.55 13.02 3.55
C SER A 622 30.57 14.17 3.55
N THR A 623 30.10 15.38 3.29
CA THR A 623 30.91 16.60 3.29
C THR A 623 30.77 17.34 4.61
N LEU A 624 31.88 17.52 5.34
CA LEU A 624 31.95 18.21 6.62
C LEU A 624 32.59 19.58 6.44
N GLY A 625 31.83 20.62 6.76
CA GLY A 625 32.25 22.02 6.72
C GLY A 625 33.26 22.38 7.82
N ALA A 626 33.89 23.54 7.66
CA ALA A 626 34.87 24.07 8.62
C ALA A 626 34.36 24.25 10.07
N PRO A 627 33.04 24.40 10.34
CA PRO A 627 32.51 24.40 11.71
C PRO A 627 32.75 23.13 12.52
N ILE A 628 32.97 21.96 11.91
CA ILE A 628 33.10 20.70 12.65
C ILE A 628 34.46 20.62 13.37
N LYS A 629 34.41 20.27 14.65
CA LYS A 629 35.60 20.11 15.51
C LYS A 629 36.48 18.93 15.08
N LYS A 630 37.79 19.06 15.34
CA LYS A 630 38.75 17.94 15.21
C LYS A 630 38.49 16.80 16.20
N THR A 631 37.87 17.10 17.33
CA THR A 631 37.23 16.17 18.27
C THR A 631 35.71 16.23 18.07
N PRO A 632 35.16 15.51 17.08
CA PRO A 632 33.76 15.67 16.67
C PRO A 632 32.75 15.14 17.71
N TRP A 633 33.17 14.26 18.62
CA TRP A 633 32.31 13.65 19.64
C TRP A 633 32.62 14.22 21.03
N THR A 634 31.64 14.19 21.94
CA THR A 634 31.81 14.68 23.32
C THR A 634 30.78 14.06 24.26
N ASP A 635 31.05 14.14 25.57
CA ASP A 635 30.27 13.50 26.63
C ASP A 635 28.94 14.24 26.91
N MET A 636 27.99 13.57 27.56
CA MET A 636 26.70 14.17 27.95
C MET A 636 26.15 13.57 29.25
N GLY A 637 25.69 14.41 30.16
CA GLY A 637 24.96 13.97 31.37
C GLY A 637 25.76 13.09 32.35
N GLY A 638 27.08 12.97 32.19
CA GLY A 638 27.94 12.06 32.95
C GLY A 638 28.28 10.74 32.24
N PHE A 639 27.74 10.51 31.04
CA PHE A 639 28.06 9.38 30.17
C PHE A 639 29.11 9.77 29.13
N SER A 640 30.09 8.91 28.87
CA SER A 640 31.11 9.19 27.86
C SER A 640 30.74 8.64 26.50
N TRP A 641 30.98 9.42 25.46
CA TRP A 641 30.74 8.98 24.08
C TRP A 641 31.62 7.79 23.68
N LYS A 642 32.69 7.51 24.43
CA LYS A 642 33.64 6.41 24.18
C LYS A 642 33.13 5.04 24.63
N ASP A 643 32.09 5.01 25.46
CA ASP A 643 31.39 3.78 25.85
C ASP A 643 30.31 3.38 24.82
N ASP A 644 30.09 4.24 23.81
CA ASP A 644 29.00 4.19 22.82
C ASP A 644 29.48 4.11 21.36
N ARG A 645 28.53 3.93 20.42
CA ARG A 645 28.79 3.60 19.01
C ARG A 645 28.82 4.83 18.10
N PHE A 646 29.81 5.70 18.28
CA PHE A 646 30.09 6.82 17.37
C PHE A 646 31.16 6.44 16.33
N ALA A 647 30.96 6.81 15.05
CA ALA A 647 31.89 6.47 13.97
C ALA A 647 31.81 7.39 12.73
N GLU A 648 32.88 7.42 11.94
CA GLU A 648 32.93 8.05 10.61
C GLU A 648 33.43 7.11 9.50
N TYR A 649 33.12 7.40 8.23
CA TYR A 649 33.66 6.65 7.09
C TYR A 649 33.74 7.51 5.82
N LYS A 650 34.93 7.64 5.23
CA LYS A 650 35.18 8.34 3.93
C LYS A 650 34.56 9.75 3.80
N ASN A 651 34.38 10.46 4.92
CA ASN A 651 33.99 11.86 4.94
C ASN A 651 35.08 12.77 4.35
N LYS A 652 34.67 13.89 3.76
CA LYS A 652 35.53 14.86 3.06
C LYS A 652 35.21 16.30 3.48
N GLY A 653 36.03 17.26 3.04
CA GLY A 653 35.86 18.68 3.36
C GLY A 653 36.66 19.14 4.59
N PRO A 654 36.69 20.45 4.89
CA PRO A 654 37.58 21.03 5.90
C PRO A 654 37.28 20.61 7.35
N GLY A 655 36.10 20.07 7.64
CA GLY A 655 35.75 19.46 8.94
C GLY A 655 36.09 17.97 9.05
N ALA A 656 36.50 17.32 7.96
CA ALA A 656 36.95 15.93 7.97
C ALA A 656 38.36 15.79 8.58
N GLY A 657 38.71 14.59 9.01
CA GLY A 657 40.00 14.29 9.65
C GLY A 657 40.42 12.85 9.40
N GLY A 658 41.64 12.52 9.83
CA GLY A 658 42.09 11.13 9.90
C GLY A 658 41.56 10.43 11.15
N PRO A 659 41.55 9.08 11.16
CA PRO A 659 41.13 8.30 12.32
C PRO A 659 42.03 8.56 13.53
N SER A 660 41.42 8.61 14.73
CA SER A 660 42.13 8.74 16.01
C SER A 660 41.29 8.18 17.17
N ALA A 661 41.87 8.12 18.37
CA ALA A 661 41.14 7.73 19.59
C ALA A 661 39.99 8.69 19.97
N ASP A 662 39.96 9.90 19.41
CA ASP A 662 38.88 10.88 19.56
C ASP A 662 38.05 11.05 18.28
N ARG A 663 38.34 10.24 17.25
CA ARG A 663 37.70 10.23 15.93
C ARG A 663 37.72 8.81 15.34
N PRO A 664 36.93 7.86 15.87
CA PRO A 664 36.87 6.49 15.35
C PRO A 664 36.32 6.46 13.92
N HIS A 665 36.98 5.70 13.05
CA HIS A 665 36.50 5.44 11.68
C HIS A 665 36.17 3.95 11.50
N LEU A 666 35.19 3.65 10.65
CA LEU A 666 34.97 2.29 10.14
C LEU A 666 36.06 1.93 9.13
N SER A 667 36.46 0.66 9.11
CA SER A 667 37.16 0.07 7.97
C SER A 667 36.20 -0.20 6.81
N ASP A 668 36.73 -0.35 5.59
CA ASP A 668 35.95 -0.71 4.38
C ASP A 668 35.12 -1.99 4.58
N ALA A 669 35.63 -2.97 5.35
CA ALA A 669 34.92 -4.20 5.67
C ALA A 669 33.74 -3.97 6.64
N GLN A 670 33.90 -3.11 7.65
CA GLN A 670 32.81 -2.75 8.56
C GLN A 670 31.77 -1.88 7.88
N ALA A 671 32.17 -0.98 6.98
CA ALA A 671 31.26 -0.08 6.28
C ALA A 671 30.28 -0.80 5.34
N ALA A 672 30.59 -2.04 4.94
CA ALA A 672 29.69 -2.88 4.14
C ALA A 672 28.36 -3.22 4.86
N ASP A 673 28.36 -3.29 6.20
CA ASP A 673 27.17 -3.54 7.04
C ASP A 673 26.50 -2.22 7.53
N PHE A 674 26.88 -1.09 6.93
CA PHE A 674 26.46 0.27 7.29
C PHE A 674 25.89 1.03 6.08
N GLU A 675 25.25 0.33 5.16
CA GLU A 675 24.50 0.91 4.05
C GLU A 675 23.07 1.28 4.46
N THR A 676 22.39 2.07 3.62
CA THR A 676 20.97 2.43 3.82
C THR A 676 20.06 1.20 3.97
N ALA A 677 20.36 0.12 3.25
CA ALA A 677 19.60 -1.12 3.32
C ALA A 677 19.67 -1.80 4.71
N ASP A 678 20.78 -1.70 5.42
CA ASP A 678 20.97 -2.35 6.73
C ASP A 678 20.21 -1.64 7.86
N TRP A 679 19.95 -0.35 7.67
CA TRP A 679 19.14 0.47 8.57
C TRP A 679 17.64 0.31 8.32
N LEU A 680 17.21 0.28 7.05
CA LEU A 680 15.79 0.15 6.70
C LEU A 680 15.33 -1.33 6.71
N GLY A 681 16.25 -2.28 6.54
CA GLY A 681 15.99 -3.71 6.47
C GLY A 681 15.09 -4.05 5.28
N GLY A 682 14.06 -4.87 5.53
CA GLY A 682 13.07 -5.23 4.50
C GLY A 682 12.15 -4.10 4.04
N TRP A 683 12.22 -2.89 4.62
CA TRP A 683 11.42 -1.75 4.16
C TRP A 683 12.11 -1.02 3.01
N LYS A 684 11.40 -0.92 1.88
CA LYS A 684 11.77 -0.09 0.74
C LYS A 684 10.82 1.12 0.70
N PRO A 685 11.29 2.34 0.98
CA PRO A 685 10.48 3.54 0.79
C PRO A 685 10.12 3.69 -0.70
N ALA A 686 8.82 3.69 -1.01
CA ALA A 686 8.28 3.96 -2.35
C ALA A 686 7.83 5.43 -2.47
N ASP A 687 7.68 5.93 -3.70
CA ASP A 687 7.39 7.34 -4.05
C ASP A 687 5.90 7.71 -4.11
#